data_AF-A0A8J4RA64-F1
#
_entry.id   AF-A0A8J4RA64-F1
#
_cell.length_a   1.000
_cell.length_b   1.000
_cell.length_c   1.000
_cell.angle_alpha   90.00
_cell.angle_beta   90.00
_cell.angle_gamma   90.00
#
_symmetry.space_group_name_H-M   'P 1'
#
loop_
_entity.id
_entity.type
_entity.pdbx_description
1 polymer ?
#
loop_
_entity_poly.entity_id
_entity_poly.type
_entity_poly.pdbx_seq_one_letter_code
_entity_poly.pdbx_strand_id
1 'polypeptide(L)'
;MWKLKNVTWDVKFGSSTPEELGTPEELQQIEDARRGFSDRRFEKRHSSDVLMRIQFAKENPSFSTAHDGHWPGDYGDPMFLIPGLVITLSITGALNAVLSKEHIREISKYLYNHQNKDGGWGLHIEGPSTMFGTALNYVTLRLLGEGAEDELEAMEQARKWILDHGGAIAITSWGKCGFQYLECMNGLGIIHCRQKYGRMWCHCQMVYLPTSYLDGKRFVGPILPTIRSLRKELYTVPYHEIDWNETRNLCAKEDLYYPHPLVQDILWGSLHYAYEPVFMCWPAKRLREKALQTVMLNIHYEDENTRYICIGPVNKVLNMLCCWVEDPNSEAFKLHLPRIFDYLWIAEDGMKMQGYNGTTLRKAHDYIKDLQILEDCLGDLNFWYRHISKGAWPFSSADHGWPISVCTAEGLKADLLLSTFPSETVGKSLDVKRLYDAVNVSLSLQVWIMGSGWGESYLFLNRWSTNPSALIKSLSTNPEFLRNKATDSKIVVDYKDWQITLSRRFQAMKLWLVLRSYGVANLRNFLRSHVKMAKLFEELVRNDNKFEVMAPRNFALVCFRVLPWPNDNSVANQVEYANELNKKLLESINGSGNVYMSSTVVDGAYIIRCVIGATLTEERHVIRAWKVIQEHADALLSKN
;
A
#
# COMPACT_ATOMS: atom_id res chain seq x y z
N MET A 1 -26.58 -14.99 15.21
CA MET A 1 -25.23 -15.59 15.30
C MET A 1 -24.64 -15.82 13.93
N TRP A 2 -23.44 -15.30 13.73
CA TRP A 2 -22.84 -15.10 12.44
C TRP A 2 -21.91 -16.27 12.12
N LYS A 3 -22.03 -16.86 10.92
CA LYS A 3 -21.10 -17.90 10.44
C LYS A 3 -20.54 -17.43 9.11
N LEU A 4 -19.23 -17.24 9.03
CA LEU A 4 -18.56 -16.89 7.79
C LEU A 4 -18.76 -18.05 6.79
N LYS A 5 -19.41 -17.80 5.65
CA LYS A 5 -19.58 -18.79 4.59
C LYS A 5 -19.38 -18.11 3.24
N ASN A 6 -18.36 -18.52 2.50
CA ASN A 6 -18.08 -18.01 1.14
C ASN A 6 -17.85 -16.49 1.07
N VAL A 7 -16.94 -15.95 1.88
CA VAL A 7 -16.45 -14.54 1.82
C VAL A 7 -17.52 -13.50 2.22
N THR A 8 -18.76 -13.90 2.47
CA THR A 8 -19.82 -13.06 3.04
C THR A 8 -20.27 -13.64 4.38
N TRP A 9 -20.68 -12.78 5.30
CA TRP A 9 -21.37 -13.23 6.49
C TRP A 9 -22.81 -13.54 6.11
N ASP A 10 -23.06 -14.81 5.79
CA ASP A 10 -24.41 -15.31 5.52
C ASP A 10 -25.19 -15.33 6.85
N VAL A 11 -26.14 -14.42 7.01
CA VAL A 11 -27.08 -14.44 8.15
C VAL A 11 -28.06 -15.56 7.94
N LYS A 12 -27.69 -16.76 8.37
CA LYS A 12 -28.63 -17.87 8.46
C LYS A 12 -29.42 -17.78 9.76
N PHE A 13 -30.63 -17.22 9.72
CA PHE A 13 -31.66 -17.54 10.72
C PHE A 13 -32.95 -17.99 10.05
N GLY A 14 -33.27 -19.27 10.27
CA GLY A 14 -34.52 -19.88 9.80
C GLY A 14 -34.57 -21.41 9.83
N SER A 15 -33.44 -22.13 9.96
CA SER A 15 -33.48 -23.60 9.91
C SER A 15 -32.34 -24.35 10.63
N SER A 16 -31.61 -23.73 11.54
CA SER A 16 -30.43 -24.33 12.17
C SER A 16 -30.72 -24.76 13.62
N THR A 17 -30.37 -26.01 13.94
CA THR A 17 -30.50 -26.59 15.29
C THR A 17 -29.53 -25.92 16.27
N PRO A 18 -29.80 -25.95 17.60
CA PRO A 18 -28.94 -25.33 18.63
C PRO A 18 -27.46 -25.74 18.58
N GLU A 19 -27.15 -26.88 17.99
CA GLU A 19 -25.80 -27.42 17.82
C GLU A 19 -24.97 -26.68 16.76
N GLU A 20 -25.59 -25.92 15.84
CA GLU A 20 -24.90 -25.15 14.80
C GLU A 20 -24.48 -23.72 15.24
N LEU A 21 -24.92 -23.31 16.43
CA LEU A 21 -24.77 -21.98 17.02
C LEU A 21 -23.54 -21.86 17.95
N GLY A 22 -22.52 -22.70 17.77
CA GLY A 22 -21.33 -22.66 18.63
C GLY A 22 -21.62 -23.00 20.10
N THR A 23 -20.56 -23.18 20.90
CA THR A 23 -20.72 -23.49 22.32
C THR A 23 -20.97 -22.22 23.15
N PRO A 24 -21.57 -22.32 24.35
CA PRO A 24 -21.74 -21.18 25.26
C PRO A 24 -20.43 -20.43 25.55
N GLU A 25 -19.30 -21.14 25.63
CA GLU A 25 -17.97 -20.56 25.83
C GLU A 25 -17.51 -19.74 24.62
N GLU A 26 -17.83 -20.16 23.40
CA GLU A 26 -17.49 -19.44 22.16
C GLU A 26 -18.29 -18.15 22.05
N LEU A 27 -19.56 -18.22 22.43
CA LEU A 27 -20.40 -17.04 22.53
C LEU A 27 -19.86 -16.05 23.55
N GLN A 28 -19.40 -16.56 24.69
CA GLN A 28 -18.78 -15.74 25.71
C GLN A 28 -17.50 -15.07 25.19
N GLN A 29 -16.66 -15.77 24.43
CA GLN A 29 -15.45 -15.19 23.82
C GLN A 29 -15.76 -14.07 22.82
N ILE A 30 -16.80 -14.24 21.99
CA ILE A 30 -17.24 -13.20 21.05
C ILE A 30 -17.74 -11.96 21.81
N GLU A 31 -18.54 -12.16 22.86
CA GLU A 31 -19.03 -11.06 23.69
C GLU A 31 -17.92 -10.39 24.52
N ASP A 32 -16.91 -11.13 24.95
CA ASP A 32 -15.72 -10.59 25.62
C ASP A 32 -14.86 -9.76 24.66
N ALA A 33 -14.69 -10.21 23.41
CA ALA A 33 -14.01 -9.44 22.38
C ALA A 33 -14.74 -8.12 22.08
N ARG A 34 -16.07 -8.17 21.99
CA ARG A 34 -16.94 -7.00 21.77
C ARG A 34 -16.85 -6.01 22.94
N ARG A 35 -17.06 -6.47 24.18
CA ARG A 35 -16.91 -5.61 25.37
C ARG A 35 -15.50 -5.04 25.46
N GLY A 36 -14.50 -5.87 25.24
CA GLY A 36 -13.10 -5.45 25.25
C GLY A 36 -12.75 -4.41 24.19
N PHE A 37 -13.47 -4.35 23.06
CA PHE A 37 -13.40 -3.25 22.08
C PHE A 37 -14.06 -2.00 22.66
N SER A 38 -15.35 -2.08 23.02
CA SER A 38 -16.16 -0.94 23.47
C SER A 38 -15.53 -0.23 24.68
N ASP A 39 -15.03 -0.97 25.67
CA ASP A 39 -14.47 -0.42 26.90
C ASP A 39 -13.14 0.33 26.67
N ARG A 40 -12.33 -0.14 25.70
CA ARG A 40 -10.95 0.34 25.50
C ARG A 40 -10.75 1.13 24.20
N ARG A 41 -11.82 1.41 23.45
CA ARG A 41 -11.76 2.04 22.13
C ARG A 41 -11.03 3.39 22.10
N PHE A 42 -11.04 4.13 23.22
CA PHE A 42 -10.33 5.40 23.35
C PHE A 42 -8.91 5.29 23.95
N GLU A 43 -8.56 4.13 24.50
CA GLU A 43 -7.30 3.92 25.24
C GLU A 43 -6.27 3.15 24.41
N LYS A 44 -6.75 2.27 23.52
CA LYS A 44 -5.90 1.38 22.74
C LYS A 44 -6.37 1.32 21.30
N ARG A 45 -5.41 1.34 20.37
CA ARG A 45 -5.65 0.96 18.98
C ARG A 45 -5.91 -0.54 18.90
N HIS A 46 -7.11 -0.90 18.45
CA HIS A 46 -7.51 -2.29 18.26
C HIS A 46 -7.00 -2.81 16.92
N SER A 47 -6.62 -4.09 16.90
CA SER A 47 -6.32 -4.79 15.65
C SER A 47 -7.63 -5.28 15.10
N SER A 48 -7.99 -4.89 13.88
CA SER A 48 -9.18 -5.37 13.18
C SER A 48 -9.22 -6.91 13.12
N ASP A 49 -10.42 -7.48 12.95
CA ASP A 49 -10.67 -8.90 12.74
C ASP A 49 -10.41 -9.82 13.96
N VAL A 50 -10.77 -9.39 15.17
CA VAL A 50 -10.70 -10.27 16.35
C VAL A 50 -11.66 -11.45 16.21
N LEU A 51 -12.90 -11.21 15.77
CA LEU A 51 -13.90 -12.28 15.61
C LEU A 51 -13.50 -13.30 14.56
N MET A 52 -12.95 -12.83 13.44
CA MET A 52 -12.42 -13.68 12.37
C MET A 52 -11.27 -14.55 12.89
N ARG A 53 -10.34 -13.99 13.68
CA ARG A 53 -9.23 -14.77 14.27
C ARG A 53 -9.71 -15.83 15.27
N ILE A 54 -10.72 -15.52 16.09
CA ILE A 54 -11.34 -16.48 17.01
C ILE A 54 -11.93 -17.66 16.20
N GLN A 55 -12.63 -17.37 15.10
CA GLN A 55 -13.19 -18.40 14.24
C GLN A 55 -12.10 -19.24 13.55
N PHE A 56 -11.04 -18.63 13.03
CA PHE A 56 -9.95 -19.35 12.37
C PHE A 56 -9.10 -20.20 13.33
N ALA A 57 -8.90 -19.75 14.57
CA ALA A 57 -8.19 -20.54 15.58
C ALA A 57 -8.91 -21.87 15.89
N LYS A 58 -10.23 -21.92 15.69
CA LYS A 58 -11.06 -23.11 15.87
C LYS A 58 -11.03 -24.04 14.64
N GLU A 59 -11.06 -23.50 13.43
CA GLU A 59 -11.21 -24.28 12.20
C GLU A 59 -9.93 -25.03 11.77
N ASN A 60 -8.73 -24.66 12.25
CA ASN A 60 -7.50 -25.47 12.10
C ASN A 60 -6.36 -25.05 13.05
N PRO A 61 -5.78 -25.96 13.87
CA PRO A 61 -4.61 -25.67 14.70
C PRO A 61 -3.29 -25.47 13.92
N SER A 62 -3.32 -25.66 12.60
CA SER A 62 -2.18 -25.54 11.69
C SER A 62 -2.66 -24.78 10.45
N PHE A 63 -2.30 -23.50 10.31
CA PHE A 63 -2.45 -22.58 9.16
C PHE A 63 -3.28 -23.07 7.94
N SER A 64 -4.28 -22.39 7.34
CA SER A 64 -5.04 -21.15 7.59
C SER A 64 -5.62 -20.70 6.23
N THR A 65 -6.90 -20.97 5.93
CA THR A 65 -7.63 -20.39 4.80
C THR A 65 -9.13 -20.63 5.02
N ALA A 66 -10.00 -19.81 4.47
CA ALA A 66 -11.39 -20.20 4.27
C ALA A 66 -11.46 -21.47 3.39
N HIS A 67 -12.62 -22.14 3.35
CA HIS A 67 -12.83 -23.40 2.62
C HIS A 67 -12.41 -23.41 1.13
N ASP A 68 -12.22 -22.23 0.53
CA ASP A 68 -11.84 -21.94 -0.85
C ASP A 68 -10.43 -21.29 -0.99
N GLY A 69 -9.65 -21.25 0.09
CA GLY A 69 -8.22 -20.87 0.03
C GLY A 69 -7.90 -19.38 0.23
N HIS A 70 -8.89 -18.51 0.50
CA HIS A 70 -8.67 -17.07 0.70
C HIS A 70 -8.47 -16.69 2.19
N TRP A 71 -7.93 -15.48 2.43
CA TRP A 71 -7.89 -14.82 3.74
C TRP A 71 -8.85 -13.62 3.73
N PRO A 72 -9.98 -13.72 4.42
CA PRO A 72 -10.92 -12.62 4.51
C PRO A 72 -10.46 -11.64 5.60
N GLY A 73 -10.79 -10.36 5.46
CA GLY A 73 -10.42 -9.35 6.43
C GLY A 73 -11.24 -8.07 6.31
N ASP A 74 -11.25 -7.33 7.41
CA ASP A 74 -11.84 -6.01 7.55
C ASP A 74 -11.12 -5.01 6.64
N TYR A 75 -11.92 -4.33 5.83
CA TYR A 75 -11.51 -3.26 4.95
C TYR A 75 -12.50 -2.08 5.02
N GLY A 76 -13.11 -1.90 6.20
CA GLY A 76 -13.85 -0.69 6.55
C GLY A 76 -12.88 0.42 7.00
N ASP A 77 -13.43 1.61 7.23
CA ASP A 77 -12.79 2.80 7.82
C ASP A 77 -13.64 4.05 7.51
N PRO A 78 -14.10 4.27 6.26
CA PRO A 78 -14.83 5.49 5.94
C PRO A 78 -16.26 5.45 6.50
N MET A 79 -16.60 6.47 7.28
CA MET A 79 -17.86 6.56 8.03
C MET A 79 -19.05 7.06 7.22
N PHE A 80 -18.89 7.22 5.90
CA PHE A 80 -19.94 7.69 4.98
C PHE A 80 -20.48 6.58 4.04
N LEU A 81 -19.94 5.36 4.11
CA LEU A 81 -20.36 4.25 3.23
C LEU A 81 -21.69 3.63 3.65
N ILE A 82 -21.81 3.24 4.92
CA ILE A 82 -23.05 2.72 5.51
C ILE A 82 -24.20 3.74 5.33
N PRO A 83 -24.02 5.04 5.60
CA PRO A 83 -25.04 6.04 5.33
C PRO A 83 -25.55 6.03 3.88
N GLY A 84 -24.67 5.98 2.88
CA GLY A 84 -25.07 5.91 1.48
C GLY A 84 -25.95 4.69 1.15
N LEU A 85 -25.61 3.53 1.72
CA LEU A 85 -26.39 2.30 1.57
C LEU A 85 -27.77 2.40 2.23
N VAL A 86 -27.82 2.82 3.50
CA VAL A 86 -29.09 2.90 4.26
C VAL A 86 -30.03 3.94 3.67
N ILE A 87 -29.52 5.10 3.26
CA ILE A 87 -30.29 6.15 2.58
C ILE A 87 -30.90 5.58 1.29
N THR A 88 -30.09 4.91 0.46
CA THR A 88 -30.55 4.32 -0.80
C THR A 88 -31.63 3.26 -0.57
N LEU A 89 -31.41 2.34 0.37
CA LEU A 89 -32.38 1.29 0.70
C LEU A 89 -33.69 1.85 1.31
N SER A 90 -33.60 2.96 2.03
CA SER A 90 -34.77 3.66 2.58
C SER A 90 -35.59 4.30 1.46
N ILE A 91 -34.93 4.94 0.49
CA ILE A 91 -35.58 5.57 -0.68
C ILE A 91 -36.28 4.51 -1.55
N THR A 92 -35.62 3.38 -1.80
CA THR A 92 -36.16 2.31 -2.66
C THR A 92 -37.19 1.42 -1.97
N GLY A 93 -37.39 1.57 -0.65
CA GLY A 93 -38.26 0.72 0.15
C GLY A 93 -37.71 -0.70 0.38
N ALA A 94 -36.46 -0.97 0.01
CA ALA A 94 -35.83 -2.29 0.11
C ALA A 94 -35.13 -2.54 1.46
N LEU A 95 -35.09 -1.57 2.37
CA LEU A 95 -34.36 -1.66 3.65
C LEU A 95 -34.65 -2.93 4.44
N ASN A 96 -35.92 -3.17 4.78
CA ASN A 96 -36.32 -4.35 5.57
C ASN A 96 -36.35 -5.65 4.77
N ALA A 97 -36.29 -5.56 3.43
CA ALA A 97 -36.21 -6.73 2.55
C ALA A 97 -34.78 -7.25 2.42
N VAL A 98 -33.78 -6.35 2.49
CA VAL A 98 -32.36 -6.68 2.36
C VAL A 98 -31.70 -6.84 3.73
N LEU A 99 -31.94 -5.92 4.67
CA LEU A 99 -31.33 -5.94 5.99
C LEU A 99 -32.28 -6.56 7.01
N SER A 100 -31.86 -7.67 7.61
CA SER A 100 -32.57 -8.26 8.75
C SER A 100 -32.42 -7.41 10.02
N LYS A 101 -33.22 -7.69 11.05
CA LYS A 101 -33.13 -7.01 12.35
C LYS A 101 -31.73 -7.12 12.96
N GLU A 102 -31.04 -8.23 12.73
CA GLU A 102 -29.69 -8.48 13.20
C GLU A 102 -28.66 -7.64 12.45
N HIS A 103 -28.81 -7.47 11.13
CA HIS A 103 -27.98 -6.54 10.36
C HIS A 103 -28.14 -5.13 10.88
N ILE A 104 -29.38 -4.68 11.07
CA ILE A 104 -29.70 -3.35 11.59
C ILE A 104 -29.06 -3.15 12.97
N ARG A 105 -29.17 -4.13 13.87
CA ARG A 105 -28.56 -4.09 15.20
C ARG A 105 -27.03 -4.02 15.16
N GLU A 106 -26.38 -4.80 14.31
CA GLU A 106 -24.90 -4.79 14.23
C GLU A 106 -24.37 -3.55 13.51
N ILE A 107 -25.11 -3.00 12.54
CA ILE A 107 -24.79 -1.71 11.93
C ILE A 107 -24.91 -0.59 12.97
N SER A 108 -26.00 -0.57 13.73
CA SER A 108 -26.21 0.44 14.78
C SER A 108 -25.13 0.36 15.85
N LYS A 109 -24.73 -0.87 16.25
CA LYS A 109 -23.60 -1.09 17.15
C LYS A 109 -22.30 -0.51 16.60
N TYR A 110 -22.00 -0.74 15.32
CA TYR A 110 -20.82 -0.16 14.67
C TYR A 110 -20.82 1.37 14.74
N LEU A 111 -21.95 2.01 14.44
CA LEU A 111 -22.05 3.46 14.52
C LEU A 111 -21.85 3.98 15.95
N TYR A 112 -22.53 3.42 16.95
CA TYR A 112 -22.34 3.83 18.34
C TYR A 112 -20.91 3.60 18.85
N ASN A 113 -20.28 2.49 18.46
CA ASN A 113 -18.89 2.20 18.83
C ASN A 113 -17.87 3.20 18.26
N HIS A 114 -18.19 3.88 17.16
CA HIS A 114 -17.30 4.86 16.53
C HIS A 114 -17.74 6.31 16.74
N GLN A 115 -18.70 6.55 17.63
CA GLN A 115 -19.03 7.91 18.06
C GLN A 115 -17.92 8.49 18.93
N ASN A 116 -17.46 9.69 18.61
CA ASN A 116 -16.44 10.40 19.36
C ASN A 116 -16.97 10.89 20.72
N LYS A 117 -16.06 11.23 21.63
CA LYS A 117 -16.41 11.71 22.99
C LYS A 117 -17.20 13.02 22.99
N ASP A 118 -17.15 13.79 21.92
CA ASP A 118 -17.90 15.03 21.74
C ASP A 118 -19.31 14.78 21.18
N GLY A 119 -19.70 13.52 20.95
CA GLY A 119 -21.01 13.13 20.40
C GLY A 119 -21.05 13.07 18.87
N GLY A 120 -19.99 13.47 18.17
CA GLY A 120 -19.95 13.47 16.71
C GLY A 120 -19.33 12.22 16.08
N TRP A 121 -19.29 12.21 14.75
CA TRP A 121 -18.55 11.23 13.94
C TRP A 121 -17.67 11.93 12.92
N GLY A 122 -16.50 11.35 12.66
CA GLY A 122 -15.57 11.86 11.65
C GLY A 122 -15.84 11.35 10.24
N LEU A 123 -14.97 11.76 9.31
CA LEU A 123 -14.95 11.25 7.94
C LEU A 123 -14.57 9.75 7.87
N HIS A 124 -13.76 9.30 8.83
CA HIS A 124 -13.29 7.94 9.02
C HIS A 124 -13.19 7.62 10.53
N ILE A 125 -13.02 6.35 10.91
CA ILE A 125 -13.13 5.90 12.31
C ILE A 125 -12.10 6.53 13.28
N GLU A 126 -10.94 6.98 12.78
CA GLU A 126 -9.93 7.69 13.58
C GLU A 126 -10.03 9.22 13.48
N GLY A 127 -10.98 9.74 12.69
CA GLY A 127 -11.10 11.16 12.38
C GLY A 127 -11.81 11.96 13.49
N PRO A 128 -11.49 13.26 13.65
CA PRO A 128 -12.28 14.14 14.50
C PRO A 128 -13.69 14.29 13.94
N SER A 129 -14.64 14.66 14.80
CA SER A 129 -16.03 14.87 14.41
C SER A 129 -16.17 15.95 13.33
N THR A 130 -16.96 15.66 12.30
CA THR A 130 -17.25 16.60 11.20
C THR A 130 -18.74 16.72 10.93
N MET A 131 -19.20 17.77 10.25
CA MET A 131 -20.62 17.92 9.89
C MET A 131 -21.04 16.80 8.93
N PHE A 132 -20.18 16.46 7.97
CA PHE A 132 -20.44 15.35 7.04
C PHE A 132 -20.58 14.00 7.75
N GLY A 133 -19.63 13.64 8.61
CA GLY A 133 -19.65 12.38 9.36
C GLY A 133 -20.83 12.34 10.33
N THR A 134 -21.01 13.39 11.13
CA THR A 134 -22.01 13.41 12.20
C THR A 134 -23.44 13.42 11.66
N ALA A 135 -23.75 14.29 10.68
CA ALA A 135 -25.10 14.39 10.15
C ALA A 135 -25.51 13.12 9.38
N LEU A 136 -24.60 12.52 8.60
CA LEU A 136 -24.89 11.27 7.88
C LEU A 136 -25.16 10.11 8.83
N ASN A 137 -24.32 9.92 9.86
CA ASN A 137 -24.48 8.81 10.79
C ASN A 137 -25.70 9.00 11.71
N TYR A 138 -26.00 10.23 12.14
CA TYR A 138 -27.24 10.54 12.85
C TYR A 138 -28.48 10.19 12.02
N VAL A 139 -28.54 10.65 10.76
CA VAL A 139 -29.66 10.33 9.85
C VAL A 139 -29.78 8.82 9.63
N THR A 140 -28.65 8.14 9.51
CA THR A 140 -28.61 6.68 9.34
C THR A 140 -29.24 5.96 10.52
N LEU A 141 -28.86 6.29 11.76
CA LEU A 141 -29.46 5.70 12.96
C LEU A 141 -30.98 5.97 13.03
N ARG A 142 -31.43 7.19 12.69
CA ARG A 142 -32.86 7.53 12.62
C ARG A 142 -33.61 6.71 11.57
N LEU A 143 -33.01 6.44 10.42
CA LEU A 143 -33.59 5.58 9.37
C LEU A 143 -33.63 4.10 9.76
N LEU A 144 -32.66 3.64 10.56
CA LEU A 144 -32.60 2.28 11.11
C LEU A 144 -33.58 2.05 12.27
N GLY A 145 -34.21 3.11 12.78
CA GLY A 145 -35.29 3.04 13.76
C GLY A 145 -34.94 3.60 15.14
N GLU A 146 -33.72 4.09 15.35
CA GLU A 146 -33.33 4.74 16.61
C GLU A 146 -34.12 6.03 16.84
N GLY A 147 -34.47 6.31 18.08
CA GLY A 147 -35.18 7.52 18.50
C GLY A 147 -34.36 8.80 18.31
N ALA A 148 -35.01 9.95 18.45
CA ALA A 148 -34.30 11.23 18.58
C ALA A 148 -33.70 11.39 20.00
N GLU A 149 -34.23 10.63 20.96
CA GLU A 149 -33.74 10.49 22.32
C GLU A 149 -33.52 8.99 22.54
N ASP A 150 -32.36 8.64 23.06
CA ASP A 150 -31.93 7.28 23.31
C ASP A 150 -31.43 7.15 24.76
N GLU A 151 -31.43 5.93 25.30
CA GLU A 151 -31.03 5.68 26.70
C GLU A 151 -29.55 6.01 26.97
N LEU A 152 -28.71 6.05 25.93
CA LEU A 152 -27.27 6.32 26.03
C LEU A 152 -26.94 7.81 25.86
N GLU A 153 -27.95 8.68 25.64
CA GLU A 153 -27.82 10.10 25.30
C GLU A 153 -26.97 10.37 24.04
N ALA A 154 -26.62 9.34 23.27
CA ALA A 154 -25.72 9.41 22.13
C ALA A 154 -26.36 10.21 20.98
N MET A 155 -27.65 10.01 20.72
CA MET A 155 -28.40 10.72 19.69
C MET A 155 -28.61 12.19 20.06
N GLU A 156 -28.82 12.48 21.35
CA GLU A 156 -28.94 13.85 21.83
C GLU A 156 -27.62 14.61 21.69
N GLN A 157 -26.51 14.00 22.08
CA GLN A 157 -25.18 14.59 21.93
C GLN A 157 -24.83 14.84 20.46
N ALA A 158 -25.15 13.89 19.57
CA ALA A 158 -24.95 14.05 18.13
C ALA A 158 -25.78 15.19 17.54
N ARG A 159 -27.08 15.26 17.89
CA ARG A 159 -27.96 16.36 17.46
C ARG A 159 -27.46 17.70 17.99
N LYS A 160 -27.07 17.75 19.26
CA LYS A 160 -26.48 18.94 19.87
C LYS A 160 -25.21 19.37 19.13
N TRP A 161 -24.32 18.43 18.83
CA TRP A 161 -23.10 18.69 18.06
C TRP A 161 -23.45 19.31 16.68
N ILE A 162 -24.40 18.73 15.95
CA ILE A 162 -24.86 19.26 14.65
C ILE A 162 -25.34 20.71 14.79
N LEU A 163 -26.20 21.00 15.77
CA LEU A 163 -26.79 22.32 15.94
C LEU A 163 -25.76 23.37 16.42
N ASP A 164 -24.88 22.99 17.35
CA ASP A 164 -23.82 23.87 17.88
C ASP A 164 -22.79 24.26 16.80
N HIS A 165 -22.64 23.44 15.74
CA HIS A 165 -21.75 23.71 14.60
C HIS A 165 -22.48 24.31 13.38
N GLY A 166 -23.66 24.92 13.60
CA GLY A 166 -24.38 25.68 12.56
C GLY A 166 -25.42 24.89 11.78
N GLY A 167 -25.65 23.62 12.13
CA GLY A 167 -26.64 22.75 11.49
C GLY A 167 -26.21 22.19 10.14
N ALA A 168 -27.03 21.29 9.61
CA ALA A 168 -26.73 20.56 8.37
C ALA A 168 -26.75 21.43 7.09
N ILE A 169 -27.01 22.73 7.18
CA ILE A 169 -26.91 23.66 6.03
C ILE A 169 -25.48 23.73 5.47
N ALA A 170 -24.48 23.53 6.34
CA ALA A 170 -23.06 23.62 6.01
C ALA A 170 -22.44 22.25 5.69
N ILE A 171 -23.24 21.19 5.52
CA ILE A 171 -22.72 19.88 5.14
C ILE A 171 -22.04 19.94 3.76
N THR A 172 -21.06 19.06 3.53
CA THR A 172 -20.29 19.00 2.26
C THR A 172 -21.18 18.72 1.05
N SER A 173 -20.66 18.97 -0.15
CA SER A 173 -21.39 18.74 -1.41
C SER A 173 -21.95 17.31 -1.56
N TRP A 174 -21.20 16.30 -1.13
CA TRP A 174 -21.67 14.91 -1.15
C TRP A 174 -22.81 14.67 -0.15
N GLY A 175 -22.73 15.26 1.03
CA GLY A 175 -23.79 15.21 2.04
C GLY A 175 -25.06 15.91 1.56
N LYS A 176 -24.90 17.07 0.90
CA LYS A 176 -25.97 17.82 0.25
C LYS A 176 -26.71 16.98 -0.79
N CYS A 177 -25.98 16.29 -1.68
CA CYS A 177 -26.59 15.36 -2.65
C CYS A 177 -27.41 14.27 -1.95
N GLY A 178 -26.84 13.59 -0.95
CA GLY A 178 -27.56 12.56 -0.19
C GLY A 178 -28.83 13.07 0.49
N PHE A 179 -28.76 14.24 1.14
CA PHE A 179 -29.91 14.84 1.83
C PHE A 179 -30.95 15.37 0.85
N GLN A 180 -30.55 15.82 -0.34
CA GLN A 180 -31.48 16.16 -1.41
C GLN A 180 -32.25 14.92 -1.89
N TYR A 181 -31.56 13.80 -2.12
CA TYR A 181 -32.21 12.56 -2.56
C TYR A 181 -33.16 11.99 -1.49
N LEU A 182 -32.85 12.18 -0.20
CA LEU A 182 -33.71 11.79 0.91
C LEU A 182 -34.83 12.82 1.20
N GLU A 183 -34.82 13.97 0.52
CA GLU A 183 -35.70 15.12 0.77
C GLU A 183 -35.57 15.71 2.20
N CYS A 184 -34.39 15.60 2.80
CA CYS A 184 -34.02 16.32 4.01
C CYS A 184 -33.46 17.71 3.74
N MET A 185 -33.13 18.06 2.49
CA MET A 185 -32.60 19.34 2.02
C MET A 185 -33.23 19.69 0.67
N ASN A 186 -33.50 20.98 0.40
CA ASN A 186 -34.10 21.39 -0.87
C ASN A 186 -33.05 21.59 -1.97
N GLY A 187 -33.41 21.25 -3.21
CA GLY A 187 -32.48 20.96 -4.29
C GLY A 187 -31.48 22.07 -4.64
N LEU A 188 -30.20 21.85 -4.33
CA LEU A 188 -29.13 22.81 -4.58
C LEU A 188 -28.68 22.84 -6.05
N GLY A 189 -29.08 21.85 -6.86
CA GLY A 189 -28.73 21.81 -8.29
C GLY A 189 -27.23 21.88 -8.47
N ILE A 190 -26.51 20.91 -7.89
CA ILE A 190 -25.05 20.81 -8.04
C ILE A 190 -24.79 20.27 -9.44
N ILE A 191 -24.65 21.17 -10.42
CA ILE A 191 -24.48 20.80 -11.82
C ILE A 191 -23.07 20.28 -12.01
N HIS A 192 -22.91 18.95 -12.00
CA HIS A 192 -21.74 18.28 -12.51
C HIS A 192 -21.77 18.31 -14.04
N CYS A 193 -21.41 19.46 -14.61
CA CYS A 193 -21.42 19.66 -16.06
C CYS A 193 -20.37 18.78 -16.74
N ARG A 194 -20.82 17.94 -17.68
CA ARG A 194 -20.15 17.40 -18.87
C ARG A 194 -18.62 17.58 -18.93
N GLN A 195 -17.90 17.04 -17.95
CA GLN A 195 -16.47 16.88 -18.07
C GLN A 195 -16.20 15.75 -19.07
N LYS A 196 -15.10 15.83 -19.81
CA LYS A 196 -14.65 14.70 -20.64
C LYS A 196 -14.33 13.55 -19.69
N TYR A 197 -15.33 12.71 -19.41
CA TYR A 197 -15.27 11.67 -18.39
C TYR A 197 -13.97 10.85 -18.50
N GLY A 198 -13.54 10.51 -19.71
CA GLY A 198 -12.28 9.77 -19.96
C GLY A 198 -10.96 10.48 -19.63
N ARG A 199 -10.95 11.65 -18.98
CA ARG A 199 -9.72 12.32 -18.48
C ARG A 199 -9.70 12.50 -16.96
N MET A 200 -10.78 12.15 -16.26
CA MET A 200 -10.84 12.20 -14.80
C MET A 200 -10.28 10.92 -14.21
N TRP A 201 -9.86 10.98 -12.94
CA TRP A 201 -9.60 9.77 -12.18
C TRP A 201 -10.87 8.90 -12.13
N CYS A 202 -10.71 7.59 -12.33
CA CYS A 202 -11.83 6.65 -12.49
C CYS A 202 -12.83 6.69 -11.33
N HIS A 203 -12.37 6.77 -10.07
CA HIS A 203 -13.27 6.87 -8.93
C HIS A 203 -14.12 8.15 -8.95
N CYS A 204 -13.52 9.30 -9.27
CA CYS A 204 -14.29 10.54 -9.41
C CYS A 204 -15.31 10.41 -10.54
N GLN A 205 -14.90 9.90 -11.70
CA GLN A 205 -15.81 9.69 -12.82
C GLN A 205 -17.00 8.80 -12.43
N MET A 206 -16.74 7.66 -11.80
CA MET A 206 -17.77 6.68 -11.48
C MET A 206 -18.68 7.12 -10.34
N VAL A 207 -18.25 8.01 -9.44
CA VAL A 207 -19.16 8.62 -8.46
C VAL A 207 -20.00 9.72 -9.11
N TYR A 208 -19.37 10.64 -9.85
CA TYR A 208 -20.09 11.79 -10.42
C TYR A 208 -21.00 11.42 -11.60
N LEU A 209 -20.77 10.30 -12.27
CA LEU A 209 -21.62 9.82 -13.35
C LEU A 209 -23.07 9.57 -12.89
N PRO A 210 -23.37 8.68 -11.91
CA PRO A 210 -24.72 8.50 -11.39
C PRO A 210 -25.24 9.73 -10.63
N THR A 211 -24.40 10.47 -9.91
CA THR A 211 -24.81 11.76 -9.29
C THR A 211 -25.35 12.72 -10.35
N SER A 212 -24.68 12.84 -11.51
CA SER A 212 -25.14 13.70 -12.60
C SER A 212 -26.47 13.25 -13.21
N TYR A 213 -26.75 11.93 -13.21
CA TYR A 213 -28.04 11.40 -13.64
C TYR A 213 -29.17 11.83 -12.70
N LEU A 214 -28.98 11.61 -11.40
CA LEU A 214 -29.96 11.95 -10.36
C LEU A 214 -30.21 13.47 -10.31
N ASP A 215 -29.15 14.28 -10.34
CA ASP A 215 -29.24 15.74 -10.39
C ASP A 215 -29.93 16.23 -11.67
N GLY A 216 -29.56 15.66 -12.82
CA GLY A 216 -30.18 16.03 -14.10
C GLY A 216 -31.65 15.63 -14.22
N LYS A 217 -32.06 14.54 -13.54
CA LYS A 217 -33.46 14.13 -13.37
C LYS A 217 -34.20 14.94 -12.31
N ARG A 218 -33.49 15.72 -11.48
CA ARG A 218 -34.05 16.39 -10.29
C ARG A 218 -34.75 15.41 -9.36
N PHE A 219 -34.12 14.25 -9.18
CA PHE A 219 -34.67 13.20 -8.35
C PHE A 219 -34.77 13.64 -6.89
N VAL A 220 -35.90 13.31 -6.28
CA VAL A 220 -36.22 13.51 -4.88
C VAL A 220 -36.99 12.27 -4.41
N GLY A 221 -36.57 11.69 -3.30
CA GLY A 221 -37.16 10.51 -2.71
C GLY A 221 -38.50 10.77 -2.01
N PRO A 222 -39.16 9.74 -1.47
CA PRO A 222 -40.44 9.88 -0.80
C PRO A 222 -40.34 10.55 0.58
N ILE A 223 -41.29 11.44 0.91
CA ILE A 223 -41.38 12.10 2.23
C ILE A 223 -41.94 11.12 3.28
N LEU A 224 -41.07 10.36 3.93
CA LEU A 224 -41.45 9.49 5.04
C LEU A 224 -41.65 10.29 6.35
N PRO A 225 -42.39 9.76 7.35
CA PRO A 225 -42.53 10.41 8.66
C PRO A 225 -41.20 10.75 9.33
N THR A 226 -40.21 9.85 9.23
CA THR A 226 -38.85 10.07 9.74
C THR A 226 -38.19 11.27 9.07
N ILE A 227 -38.39 11.49 7.76
CA ILE A 227 -37.83 12.64 7.03
C ILE A 227 -38.43 13.95 7.54
N ARG A 228 -39.74 13.99 7.81
CA ARG A 228 -40.39 15.16 8.41
C ARG A 228 -39.84 15.48 9.80
N SER A 229 -39.48 14.46 10.57
CA SER A 229 -38.82 14.61 11.87
C SER A 229 -37.41 15.17 11.71
N LEU A 230 -36.61 14.57 10.83
CA LEU A 230 -35.23 15.01 10.53
C LEU A 230 -35.15 16.48 10.11
N ARG A 231 -36.11 16.99 9.33
CA ARG A 231 -36.19 18.41 8.95
C ARG A 231 -36.33 19.37 10.14
N LYS A 232 -36.79 18.89 11.30
CA LYS A 232 -36.87 19.66 12.55
C LYS A 232 -35.64 19.47 13.43
N GLU A 233 -34.91 18.37 13.25
CA GLU A 233 -33.80 17.96 14.09
C GLU A 233 -32.44 18.49 13.59
N LEU A 234 -32.26 18.64 12.27
CA LEU A 234 -30.95 18.89 11.65
C LEU A 234 -30.58 20.36 11.46
N TYR A 235 -31.51 21.29 11.66
CA TYR A 235 -31.37 22.69 11.27
C TYR A 235 -31.61 23.64 12.45
N THR A 236 -30.84 24.72 12.52
CA THR A 236 -30.94 25.75 13.57
C THR A 236 -32.13 26.69 13.36
N VAL A 237 -32.62 26.80 12.13
CA VAL A 237 -33.81 27.59 11.75
C VAL A 237 -34.89 26.67 11.18
N PRO A 238 -36.18 27.05 11.24
CA PRO A 238 -37.25 26.26 10.65
C PRO A 238 -36.99 25.94 9.18
N TYR A 239 -37.19 24.68 8.77
CA TYR A 239 -36.88 24.19 7.42
C TYR A 239 -37.43 25.04 6.26
N HIS A 240 -38.59 25.66 6.45
CA HIS A 240 -39.28 26.46 5.44
C HIS A 240 -38.74 27.89 5.31
N GLU A 241 -37.91 28.35 6.26
CA GLU A 241 -37.29 29.67 6.28
C GLU A 241 -35.85 29.65 5.71
N ILE A 242 -35.29 28.46 5.44
CA ILE A 242 -33.92 28.31 4.91
C ILE A 242 -33.85 28.80 3.46
N ASP A 243 -32.98 29.78 3.18
CA ASP A 243 -32.61 30.13 1.81
C ASP A 243 -31.58 29.13 1.26
N TRP A 244 -32.06 28.17 0.48
CA TRP A 244 -31.23 27.15 -0.13
C TRP A 244 -30.26 27.71 -1.18
N ASN A 245 -30.47 28.90 -1.76
CA ASN A 245 -29.49 29.46 -2.69
C ASN A 245 -28.21 29.88 -1.97
N GLU A 246 -28.34 30.48 -0.78
CA GLU A 246 -27.20 30.95 0.01
C GLU A 246 -26.39 29.78 0.60
N THR A 247 -27.03 28.63 0.83
CA THR A 247 -26.35 27.48 1.43
C THR A 247 -25.45 26.69 0.46
N ARG A 248 -25.52 26.93 -0.86
CA ARG A 248 -24.79 26.13 -1.88
C ARG A 248 -23.31 26.00 -1.62
N ASN A 249 -22.65 27.12 -1.37
CA ASN A 249 -21.19 27.18 -1.21
C ASN A 249 -20.76 27.10 0.27
N LEU A 250 -21.72 27.01 1.21
CA LEU A 250 -21.39 26.81 2.62
C LEU A 250 -20.81 25.41 2.84
N CYS A 251 -19.72 25.35 3.60
CA CYS A 251 -19.10 24.12 4.07
C CYS A 251 -18.61 24.37 5.49
N ALA A 252 -18.88 23.44 6.41
CA ALA A 252 -18.40 23.51 7.78
C ALA A 252 -16.87 23.56 7.77
N LYS A 253 -16.29 24.32 8.71
CA LYS A 253 -14.83 24.52 8.78
C LYS A 253 -14.10 23.20 9.02
N GLU A 254 -14.72 22.32 9.81
CA GLU A 254 -14.24 21.00 10.18
C GLU A 254 -14.15 20.06 8.97
N ASP A 255 -14.98 20.27 7.94
CA ASP A 255 -15.01 19.47 6.72
C ASP A 255 -14.17 20.06 5.57
N LEU A 256 -13.75 21.32 5.66
CA LEU A 256 -13.12 22.04 4.56
C LEU A 256 -11.63 21.68 4.41
N TYR A 257 -11.35 20.56 3.75
CA TYR A 257 -9.98 20.14 3.46
C TYR A 257 -9.35 20.86 2.26
N TYR A 258 -10.13 21.06 1.18
CA TYR A 258 -9.71 21.84 0.00
C TYR A 258 -10.70 22.97 -0.26
N PRO A 259 -10.33 24.24 0.00
CA PRO A 259 -11.20 25.38 -0.31
C PRO A 259 -11.33 25.56 -1.83
N HIS A 260 -12.51 25.97 -2.28
CA HIS A 260 -12.74 26.24 -3.69
C HIS A 260 -11.95 27.49 -4.14
N PRO A 261 -11.24 27.42 -5.26
CA PRO A 261 -10.75 28.62 -5.92
C PRO A 261 -11.91 29.49 -6.41
N LEU A 262 -11.76 30.82 -6.40
CA LEU A 262 -12.79 31.76 -6.87
C LEU A 262 -13.31 31.44 -8.29
N VAL A 263 -12.44 30.94 -9.16
CA VAL A 263 -12.83 30.53 -10.53
C VAL A 263 -13.84 29.38 -10.54
N GLN A 264 -13.76 28.48 -9.57
CA GLN A 264 -14.70 27.36 -9.42
C GLN A 264 -16.08 27.87 -8.97
N ASP A 265 -16.12 28.81 -8.03
CA ASP A 265 -17.38 29.43 -7.57
C ASP A 265 -18.06 30.21 -8.71
N ILE A 266 -17.29 30.96 -9.51
CA ILE A 266 -17.81 31.66 -10.69
C ILE A 266 -18.37 30.66 -11.71
N LEU A 267 -17.66 29.56 -11.97
CA LEU A 267 -18.09 28.53 -12.91
C LEU A 267 -19.39 27.87 -12.45
N TRP A 268 -19.47 27.47 -11.18
CA TRP A 268 -20.67 26.85 -10.60
C TRP A 268 -21.84 27.81 -10.53
N GLY A 269 -21.61 29.08 -10.18
CA GLY A 269 -22.62 30.15 -10.23
C GLY A 269 -23.15 30.33 -11.65
N SER A 270 -22.26 30.34 -12.66
CA SER A 270 -22.66 30.46 -14.07
C SER A 270 -23.48 29.25 -14.54
N LEU A 271 -23.06 28.05 -14.16
CA LEU A 271 -23.83 26.83 -14.46
C LEU A 271 -25.23 26.91 -13.82
N HIS A 272 -25.32 27.36 -12.59
CA HIS A 272 -26.59 27.42 -11.89
C HIS A 272 -27.53 28.51 -12.44
N TYR A 273 -27.08 29.75 -12.54
CA TYR A 273 -27.95 30.89 -12.87
C TYR A 273 -28.18 31.07 -14.37
N ALA A 274 -27.26 30.63 -15.23
CA ALA A 274 -27.38 30.79 -16.68
C ALA A 274 -27.70 29.47 -17.39
N TYR A 275 -26.91 28.41 -17.16
CA TYR A 275 -27.10 27.14 -17.87
C TYR A 275 -28.39 26.43 -17.42
N GLU A 276 -28.68 26.42 -16.13
CA GLU A 276 -29.76 25.58 -15.61
C GLU A 276 -31.18 26.01 -16.02
N PRO A 277 -31.55 27.31 -15.97
CA PRO A 277 -32.85 27.75 -16.46
C PRO A 277 -33.02 27.46 -17.96
N VAL A 278 -31.96 27.62 -18.76
CA VAL A 278 -31.99 27.39 -20.20
C VAL A 278 -32.23 25.91 -20.50
N PHE A 279 -31.47 25.00 -19.87
CA PHE A 279 -31.54 23.57 -20.15
C PHE A 279 -32.73 22.85 -19.49
N MET A 280 -33.55 23.58 -18.72
CA MET A 280 -34.85 23.11 -18.22
C MET A 280 -36.00 23.45 -19.17
N CYS A 281 -35.79 24.39 -20.10
CA CYS A 281 -36.78 24.83 -21.08
C CYS A 281 -36.57 24.20 -22.46
N TRP A 282 -37.64 24.12 -23.25
CA TRP A 282 -37.55 23.71 -24.64
C TRP A 282 -36.85 24.82 -25.47
N PRO A 283 -35.93 24.50 -26.41
CA PRO A 283 -35.56 23.17 -26.91
C PRO A 283 -34.37 22.52 -26.19
N ALA A 284 -33.61 23.25 -25.36
CA ALA A 284 -32.39 22.76 -24.73
C ALA A 284 -32.62 21.56 -23.79
N LYS A 285 -33.83 21.42 -23.24
CA LYS A 285 -34.27 20.23 -22.50
C LYS A 285 -34.03 18.91 -23.26
N ARG A 286 -34.16 18.88 -24.59
CA ARG A 286 -33.87 17.68 -25.40
C ARG A 286 -32.40 17.26 -25.33
N LEU A 287 -31.48 18.24 -25.21
CA LEU A 287 -30.06 17.95 -25.03
C LEU A 287 -29.78 17.34 -23.66
N ARG A 288 -30.47 17.83 -22.61
CA ARG A 288 -30.43 17.25 -21.26
C ARG A 288 -30.93 15.81 -21.28
N GLU A 289 -32.08 15.55 -21.90
CA GLU A 289 -32.64 14.19 -22.02
C GLU A 289 -31.69 13.23 -22.75
N LYS A 290 -31.09 13.67 -23.87
CA LYS A 290 -30.08 12.87 -24.61
C LYS A 290 -28.81 12.62 -23.78
N ALA A 291 -28.37 13.61 -23.01
CA ALA A 291 -27.23 13.45 -22.11
C ALA A 291 -27.54 12.43 -21.00
N LEU A 292 -28.73 12.51 -20.39
CA LEU A 292 -29.19 11.55 -19.37
C LEU A 292 -29.28 10.12 -19.91
N GLN A 293 -29.78 9.93 -21.13
CA GLN A 293 -29.76 8.62 -21.80
C GLN A 293 -28.34 8.08 -21.98
N THR A 294 -27.39 8.95 -22.34
CA THR A 294 -25.98 8.58 -22.50
C THR A 294 -25.34 8.21 -21.16
N VAL A 295 -25.66 8.95 -20.10
CA VAL A 295 -25.19 8.65 -18.74
C VAL A 295 -25.74 7.30 -18.29
N MET A 296 -27.03 7.03 -18.50
CA MET A 296 -27.64 5.77 -18.10
C MET A 296 -27.08 4.57 -18.89
N LEU A 297 -26.77 4.75 -20.18
CA LEU A 297 -26.06 3.73 -20.96
C LEU A 297 -24.69 3.38 -20.36
N ASN A 298 -23.93 4.38 -19.90
CA ASN A 298 -22.65 4.14 -19.22
C ASN A 298 -22.83 3.46 -17.85
N ILE A 299 -23.90 3.78 -17.11
CA ILE A 299 -24.25 3.13 -15.84
C ILE A 299 -24.54 1.65 -16.07
N HIS A 300 -25.43 1.32 -17.02
CA HIS A 300 -25.74 -0.07 -17.38
C HIS A 300 -24.50 -0.83 -17.86
N TYR A 301 -23.64 -0.19 -18.66
CA TYR A 301 -22.39 -0.81 -19.13
C TYR A 301 -21.45 -1.16 -17.97
N GLU A 302 -21.28 -0.28 -16.98
CA GLU A 302 -20.51 -0.59 -15.77
C GLU A 302 -21.13 -1.74 -14.98
N ASP A 303 -22.45 -1.69 -14.78
CA ASP A 303 -23.18 -2.68 -14.00
C ASP A 303 -23.06 -4.07 -14.62
N GLU A 304 -23.23 -4.19 -15.94
CA GLU A 304 -23.06 -5.45 -16.65
C GLU A 304 -21.61 -5.97 -16.59
N ASN A 305 -20.61 -5.10 -16.81
CA ASN A 305 -19.19 -5.49 -16.80
C ASN A 305 -18.70 -5.95 -15.43
N THR A 306 -19.23 -5.34 -14.37
CA THR A 306 -18.85 -5.65 -12.99
C THR A 306 -19.79 -6.62 -12.31
N ARG A 307 -20.82 -7.11 -13.01
CA ARG A 307 -21.88 -7.96 -12.44
C ARG A 307 -22.54 -7.30 -11.23
N TYR A 308 -22.83 -6.00 -11.34
CA TYR A 308 -23.55 -5.16 -10.38
C TYR A 308 -22.80 -4.93 -9.06
N ILE A 309 -21.48 -5.17 -9.07
CA ILE A 309 -20.58 -4.88 -7.95
C ILE A 309 -20.06 -3.44 -8.05
N CYS A 310 -19.78 -2.99 -9.28
CA CYS A 310 -19.16 -1.72 -9.60
C CYS A 310 -17.72 -1.58 -9.08
N ILE A 311 -17.06 -0.45 -9.35
CA ILE A 311 -15.67 -0.19 -8.89
C ILE A 311 -15.54 -0.07 -7.37
N GLY A 312 -16.59 0.35 -6.67
CA GLY A 312 -16.54 0.63 -5.24
C GLY A 312 -17.93 0.93 -4.63
N PRO A 313 -18.03 0.97 -3.30
CA PRO A 313 -19.30 0.99 -2.56
C PRO A 313 -20.16 2.21 -2.88
N VAL A 314 -19.56 3.40 -3.01
CA VAL A 314 -20.29 4.64 -3.32
C VAL A 314 -20.91 4.60 -4.71
N ASN A 315 -20.13 4.20 -5.72
CA ASN A 315 -20.64 4.06 -7.08
C ASN A 315 -21.69 2.94 -7.15
N LYS A 316 -21.49 1.82 -6.44
CA LYS A 316 -22.47 0.73 -6.35
C LYS A 316 -23.83 1.19 -5.87
N VAL A 317 -23.89 1.93 -4.75
CA VAL A 317 -25.19 2.37 -4.19
C VAL A 317 -25.86 3.43 -5.08
N LEU A 318 -25.08 4.33 -5.69
CA LEU A 318 -25.62 5.34 -6.59
C LEU A 318 -26.10 4.76 -7.93
N ASN A 319 -25.37 3.81 -8.53
CA ASN A 319 -25.83 3.10 -9.73
C ASN A 319 -27.12 2.32 -9.45
N MET A 320 -27.17 1.59 -8.32
CA MET A 320 -28.38 0.90 -7.88
C MET A 320 -29.58 1.85 -7.75
N LEU A 321 -29.37 3.04 -7.18
CA LEU A 321 -30.41 4.07 -7.10
C LEU A 321 -30.82 4.55 -8.50
N CYS A 322 -29.88 4.81 -9.41
CA CYS A 322 -30.18 5.21 -10.79
C CYS A 322 -31.01 4.15 -11.53
N CYS A 323 -30.69 2.86 -11.41
CA CYS A 323 -31.48 1.78 -12.01
C CYS A 323 -32.92 1.75 -11.46
N TRP A 324 -33.09 1.99 -10.15
CA TRP A 324 -34.41 2.08 -9.54
C TRP A 324 -35.18 3.34 -9.99
N VAL A 325 -34.50 4.47 -10.14
CA VAL A 325 -35.10 5.73 -10.64
C VAL A 325 -35.49 5.62 -12.11
N GLU A 326 -34.74 4.86 -12.92
CA GLU A 326 -35.11 4.57 -14.30
C GLU A 326 -36.36 3.67 -14.37
N ASP A 327 -36.34 2.54 -13.66
CA ASP A 327 -37.48 1.64 -13.51
C ASP A 327 -37.34 0.83 -12.19
N PRO A 328 -38.24 1.06 -11.20
CA PRO A 328 -38.24 0.35 -9.93
C PRO A 328 -38.37 -1.18 -10.04
N ASN A 329 -38.92 -1.68 -11.15
CA ASN A 329 -39.12 -3.11 -11.39
C ASN A 329 -38.05 -3.73 -12.31
N SER A 330 -37.04 -2.95 -12.70
CA SER A 330 -35.99 -3.37 -13.62
C SER A 330 -35.22 -4.58 -13.11
N GLU A 331 -34.79 -5.43 -14.06
CA GLU A 331 -33.93 -6.55 -13.74
C GLU A 331 -32.57 -6.08 -13.21
N ALA A 332 -32.05 -4.96 -13.73
CA ALA A 332 -30.82 -4.32 -13.26
C ALA A 332 -30.88 -3.99 -11.76
N PHE A 333 -31.97 -3.39 -11.28
CA PHE A 333 -32.15 -3.11 -9.85
C PHE A 333 -32.18 -4.39 -9.01
N LYS A 334 -32.88 -5.43 -9.46
CA LYS A 334 -32.95 -6.72 -8.76
C LYS A 334 -31.58 -7.40 -8.65
N LEU A 335 -30.74 -7.28 -9.68
CA LEU A 335 -29.39 -7.85 -9.70
C LEU A 335 -28.41 -7.09 -8.77
N HIS A 336 -28.67 -5.82 -8.48
CA HIS A 336 -27.90 -5.03 -7.52
C HIS A 336 -28.11 -5.42 -6.06
N LEU A 337 -29.33 -5.85 -5.68
CA LEU A 337 -29.70 -6.15 -4.30
C LEU A 337 -28.84 -7.26 -3.66
N PRO A 338 -28.66 -8.45 -4.26
CA PRO A 338 -27.83 -9.49 -3.67
C PRO A 338 -26.35 -9.08 -3.57
N ARG A 339 -25.90 -8.12 -4.40
CA ARG A 339 -24.52 -7.60 -4.38
C ARG A 339 -24.20 -6.65 -3.23
N ILE A 340 -25.19 -6.28 -2.41
CA ILE A 340 -24.96 -5.48 -1.21
C ILE A 340 -24.11 -6.26 -0.20
N PHE A 341 -24.35 -7.56 -0.06
CA PHE A 341 -23.65 -8.40 0.91
C PHE A 341 -22.16 -8.57 0.59
N ASP A 342 -21.74 -8.44 -0.67
CA ASP A 342 -20.32 -8.42 -1.08
C ASP A 342 -19.53 -7.26 -0.41
N TYR A 343 -20.23 -6.23 0.05
CA TYR A 343 -19.64 -5.06 0.71
C TYR A 343 -19.87 -5.04 2.23
N LEU A 344 -20.61 -5.98 2.83
CA LEU A 344 -20.88 -5.97 4.27
C LEU A 344 -19.95 -6.91 5.04
N TRP A 345 -19.37 -6.40 6.12
CA TRP A 345 -18.44 -7.12 6.98
C TRP A 345 -18.80 -6.95 8.45
N ILE A 346 -18.81 -8.03 9.24
CA ILE A 346 -18.96 -7.96 10.69
C ILE A 346 -17.63 -8.25 11.39
N ALA A 347 -17.29 -7.38 12.34
CA ALA A 347 -16.14 -7.47 13.21
C ALA A 347 -16.56 -7.23 14.68
N GLU A 348 -15.59 -7.17 15.60
CA GLU A 348 -15.83 -6.98 17.03
C GLU A 348 -16.52 -5.66 17.37
N ASP A 349 -16.38 -4.66 16.52
CA ASP A 349 -16.98 -3.34 16.66
C ASP A 349 -18.37 -3.25 16.02
N GLY A 350 -18.82 -4.25 15.27
CA GLY A 350 -20.14 -4.31 14.63
C GLY A 350 -20.06 -4.58 13.13
N MET A 351 -21.16 -4.32 12.41
CA MET A 351 -21.23 -4.49 10.97
C MET A 351 -20.96 -3.18 10.22
N LYS A 352 -20.06 -3.22 9.24
CA LYS A 352 -19.64 -2.07 8.44
C LYS A 352 -19.63 -2.39 6.94
N MET A 353 -19.48 -1.35 6.14
CA MET A 353 -19.36 -1.46 4.68
C MET A 353 -17.88 -1.32 4.27
N GLN A 354 -17.39 -2.27 3.48
CA GLN A 354 -16.01 -2.36 3.01
C GLN A 354 -15.73 -1.31 1.92
N GLY A 355 -14.49 -0.79 1.87
CA GLY A 355 -14.04 0.14 0.83
C GLY A 355 -13.96 -0.46 -0.59
N TYR A 356 -13.84 -1.79 -0.74
CA TYR A 356 -13.88 -2.53 -2.01
C TYR A 356 -14.46 -3.94 -1.80
N ASN A 357 -14.90 -4.59 -2.89
CA ASN A 357 -15.30 -5.99 -2.86
C ASN A 357 -14.07 -6.91 -2.86
N GLY A 358 -14.03 -7.88 -1.95
CA GLY A 358 -12.86 -8.76 -1.77
C GLY A 358 -12.67 -9.75 -2.92
N THR A 359 -11.81 -9.42 -3.90
CA THR A 359 -11.22 -10.38 -4.88
C THR A 359 -9.73 -10.09 -5.11
N THR A 360 -9.01 -9.82 -4.03
CA THR A 360 -7.73 -9.09 -4.07
C THR A 360 -6.55 -9.91 -4.62
N LEU A 361 -6.51 -11.24 -4.42
CA LEU A 361 -5.33 -12.04 -4.75
C LEU A 361 -5.17 -12.35 -6.24
N ARG A 362 -6.26 -12.69 -6.95
CA ARG A 362 -6.20 -12.92 -8.40
C ARG A 362 -5.83 -11.65 -9.15
N LYS A 363 -6.49 -10.53 -8.82
CA LYS A 363 -6.21 -9.23 -9.43
C LYS A 363 -4.79 -8.75 -9.13
N ALA A 364 -4.27 -8.99 -7.91
CA ALA A 364 -2.88 -8.69 -7.58
C ALA A 364 -1.89 -9.56 -8.39
N HIS A 365 -2.17 -10.85 -8.57
CA HIS A 365 -1.34 -11.74 -9.38
C HIS A 365 -1.35 -11.32 -10.85
N ASP A 366 -2.51 -10.99 -11.42
CA ASP A 366 -2.64 -10.46 -12.78
C ASP A 366 -1.87 -9.13 -12.96
N TYR A 367 -2.00 -8.22 -12.00
CA TYR A 367 -1.27 -6.94 -12.00
C TYR A 367 0.26 -7.12 -11.94
N ILE A 368 0.76 -8.04 -11.10
CA ILE A 368 2.20 -8.35 -11.04
C ILE A 368 2.69 -8.91 -12.38
N LYS A 369 1.89 -9.74 -13.07
CA LYS A 369 2.24 -10.27 -14.39
C LYS A 369 2.31 -9.19 -15.47
N ASP A 370 1.41 -8.21 -15.43
CA ASP A 370 1.34 -7.13 -16.43
C ASP A 370 2.46 -6.08 -16.26
N LEU A 371 3.02 -5.95 -15.05
CA LEU A 371 4.10 -5.00 -14.76
C LEU A 371 5.50 -5.46 -15.20
N GLN A 372 5.67 -6.72 -15.60
CA GLN A 372 6.99 -7.21 -16.00
C GLN A 372 7.38 -6.68 -17.38
N ILE A 373 8.59 -6.14 -17.50
CA ILE A 373 9.14 -5.66 -18.77
C ILE A 373 9.41 -6.86 -19.70
N LEU A 374 8.85 -6.84 -20.91
CA LEU A 374 8.90 -7.97 -21.84
C LEU A 374 10.08 -7.92 -22.83
N GLU A 375 10.64 -6.73 -23.06
CA GLU A 375 11.68 -6.48 -24.05
C GLU A 375 12.74 -5.48 -23.53
N ASP A 376 13.96 -5.56 -24.05
CA ASP A 376 15.01 -4.57 -23.80
C ASP A 376 14.76 -3.29 -24.61
N CYS A 377 15.37 -2.16 -24.22
CA CYS A 377 15.24 -0.93 -25.00
C CYS A 377 15.93 -1.05 -26.37
N LEU A 378 15.35 -0.41 -27.39
CA LEU A 378 15.84 -0.46 -28.77
C LEU A 378 17.25 0.14 -28.90
N GLY A 379 18.11 -0.54 -29.67
CA GLY A 379 19.48 -0.09 -29.98
C GLY A 379 20.56 -0.79 -29.16
N ASP A 380 21.79 -0.28 -29.24
CA ASP A 380 22.92 -0.79 -28.45
C ASP A 380 22.86 -0.25 -27.02
N LEU A 381 22.58 -1.15 -26.07
CA LEU A 381 22.47 -0.84 -24.64
C LEU A 381 23.75 -0.20 -24.08
N ASN A 382 24.92 -0.64 -24.52
CA ASN A 382 26.21 -0.13 -24.03
C ASN A 382 26.47 1.28 -24.53
N PHE A 383 26.10 1.58 -25.78
CA PHE A 383 26.24 2.91 -26.36
C PHE A 383 25.38 3.94 -25.62
N TRP A 384 24.17 3.56 -25.19
CA TRP A 384 23.23 4.45 -24.49
C TRP A 384 23.27 4.34 -22.96
N TYR A 385 24.24 3.62 -22.40
CA TYR A 385 24.39 3.40 -20.95
C TYR A 385 23.13 2.81 -20.28
N ARG A 386 22.41 1.93 -20.98
CA ARG A 386 21.24 1.21 -20.46
C ARG A 386 21.64 -0.19 -20.00
N HIS A 387 21.04 -0.67 -18.92
CA HIS A 387 21.19 -2.05 -18.46
C HIS A 387 20.10 -2.94 -19.08
N ILE A 388 20.29 -4.27 -19.07
CA ILE A 388 19.24 -5.19 -19.51
C ILE A 388 17.99 -5.02 -18.64
N SER A 389 16.82 -4.99 -19.27
CA SER A 389 15.53 -4.72 -18.63
C SER A 389 14.50 -5.82 -18.87
N LYS A 390 14.69 -6.68 -19.89
CA LYS A 390 13.79 -7.80 -20.17
C LYS A 390 13.70 -8.75 -18.96
N GLY A 391 12.51 -8.88 -18.41
CA GLY A 391 12.20 -9.69 -17.23
C GLY A 391 12.15 -8.91 -15.91
N ALA A 392 12.53 -7.63 -15.91
CA ALA A 392 12.56 -6.80 -14.70
C ALA A 392 11.18 -6.26 -14.30
N TRP A 393 11.04 -5.89 -13.03
CA TRP A 393 9.94 -5.04 -12.57
C TRP A 393 10.46 -3.62 -12.26
N PRO A 394 9.90 -2.57 -12.89
CA PRO A 394 10.20 -1.18 -12.57
C PRO A 394 9.41 -0.72 -11.32
N PHE A 395 9.72 0.47 -10.80
CA PHE A 395 9.01 1.03 -9.63
C PHE A 395 7.57 1.44 -9.94
N SER A 396 7.30 1.84 -11.18
CA SER A 396 6.02 2.43 -11.61
C SER A 396 5.23 1.50 -12.53
N SER A 397 5.53 1.51 -13.83
CA SER A 397 4.83 0.72 -14.86
C SER A 397 5.81 0.09 -15.84
N ALA A 398 5.40 -0.98 -16.54
CA ALA A 398 6.22 -1.64 -17.56
C ALA A 398 6.71 -0.65 -18.64
N ASP A 399 5.86 0.31 -19.04
CA ASP A 399 6.18 1.36 -20.02
C ASP A 399 7.35 2.27 -19.60
N HIS A 400 7.63 2.39 -18.30
CA HIS A 400 8.78 3.14 -17.82
C HIS A 400 10.10 2.47 -18.25
N GLY A 401 10.14 1.14 -18.37
CA GLY A 401 11.27 0.40 -18.93
C GLY A 401 12.60 0.49 -18.16
N TRP A 402 12.61 1.04 -16.94
CA TRP A 402 13.81 1.14 -16.09
C TRP A 402 13.87 0.01 -15.06
N PRO A 403 14.83 -0.93 -15.17
CA PRO A 403 14.93 -2.05 -14.26
C PRO A 403 15.42 -1.60 -12.87
N ILE A 404 14.74 -2.04 -11.81
CA ILE A 404 15.14 -1.76 -10.43
C ILE A 404 15.28 -3.09 -9.67
N SER A 405 16.43 -3.29 -9.03
CA SER A 405 16.78 -4.56 -8.38
C SER A 405 15.80 -4.99 -7.29
N VAL A 406 15.38 -4.06 -6.43
CA VAL A 406 14.45 -4.34 -5.32
C VAL A 406 13.05 -4.66 -5.85
N CYS A 407 12.55 -3.86 -6.80
CA CYS A 407 11.25 -4.08 -7.43
C CYS A 407 11.22 -5.43 -8.17
N THR A 408 12.30 -5.77 -8.87
CA THR A 408 12.44 -7.05 -9.56
C THR A 408 12.47 -8.24 -8.58
N ALA A 409 13.15 -8.10 -7.44
CA ALA A 409 13.19 -9.14 -6.42
C ALA A 409 11.83 -9.34 -5.72
N GLU A 410 11.14 -8.25 -5.35
CA GLU A 410 9.82 -8.34 -4.71
C GLU A 410 8.74 -8.80 -5.69
N GLY A 411 8.79 -8.37 -6.97
CA GLY A 411 7.90 -8.86 -8.03
C GLY A 411 8.05 -10.37 -8.25
N LEU A 412 9.30 -10.85 -8.39
CA LEU A 412 9.59 -12.28 -8.52
C LEU A 412 9.16 -13.09 -7.29
N LYS A 413 9.39 -12.57 -6.09
CA LYS A 413 9.00 -13.24 -4.84
C LYS A 413 7.49 -13.30 -4.68
N ALA A 414 6.77 -12.22 -4.99
CA ALA A 414 5.33 -12.18 -4.94
C ALA A 414 4.71 -13.16 -5.95
N ASP A 415 5.21 -13.21 -7.18
CA ASP A 415 4.76 -14.16 -8.20
C ASP A 415 5.00 -15.62 -7.81
N LEU A 416 6.20 -15.95 -7.29
CA LEU A 416 6.53 -17.29 -6.82
C LEU A 416 5.65 -17.73 -5.65
N LEU A 417 5.40 -16.83 -4.70
CA LEU A 417 4.52 -17.11 -3.55
C LEU A 417 3.08 -17.31 -4.02
N LEU A 418 2.57 -16.44 -4.88
CA LEU A 418 1.21 -16.54 -5.42
C LEU A 418 1.05 -17.82 -6.26
N SER A 419 2.06 -18.22 -7.02
CA SER A 419 2.05 -19.46 -7.81
C SER A 419 2.02 -20.75 -6.98
N THR A 420 2.22 -20.69 -5.67
CA THR A 420 2.02 -21.85 -4.76
C THR A 420 0.55 -22.09 -4.39
N PHE A 421 -0.33 -21.12 -4.67
CA PHE A 421 -1.77 -21.25 -4.43
C PHE A 421 -2.46 -21.94 -5.62
N PRO A 422 -3.65 -22.55 -5.42
CA PRO A 422 -4.42 -23.14 -6.52
C PRO A 422 -4.72 -22.13 -7.64
N SER A 423 -4.62 -22.57 -8.89
CA SER A 423 -4.82 -21.72 -10.07
C SER A 423 -6.24 -21.15 -10.18
N GLU A 424 -7.20 -21.83 -9.55
CA GLU A 424 -8.58 -21.42 -9.37
C GLU A 424 -8.70 -20.23 -8.39
N THR A 425 -7.72 -20.03 -7.51
CA THR A 425 -7.69 -18.94 -6.53
C THR A 425 -6.99 -17.72 -7.10
N VAL A 426 -5.76 -17.88 -7.59
CA VAL A 426 -4.88 -16.76 -7.99
C VAL A 426 -4.77 -16.57 -9.50
N GLY A 427 -5.40 -17.42 -10.32
CA GLY A 427 -5.19 -17.43 -11.76
C GLY A 427 -3.95 -18.25 -12.16
N LYS A 428 -3.65 -18.30 -13.47
CA LYS A 428 -2.50 -19.05 -13.97
C LYS A 428 -1.19 -18.39 -13.55
N SER A 429 -0.21 -19.23 -13.20
CA SER A 429 1.17 -18.82 -12.94
C SER A 429 1.85 -18.27 -14.18
N LEU A 430 2.90 -17.50 -13.95
CA LEU A 430 3.76 -16.90 -14.96
C LEU A 430 4.54 -18.00 -15.70
N ASP A 431 4.76 -17.84 -17.01
CA ASP A 431 5.58 -18.79 -17.79
C ASP A 431 6.99 -18.87 -17.20
N VAL A 432 7.51 -20.09 -17.07
CA VAL A 432 8.83 -20.39 -16.50
C VAL A 432 9.93 -19.61 -17.21
N LYS A 433 9.81 -19.37 -18.53
CA LYS A 433 10.77 -18.55 -19.29
C LYS A 433 10.87 -17.11 -18.77
N ARG A 434 9.74 -16.50 -18.42
CA ARG A 434 9.68 -15.14 -17.89
C ARG A 434 10.22 -15.05 -16.47
N LEU A 435 10.15 -16.14 -15.69
CA LEU A 435 10.87 -16.25 -14.41
C LEU A 435 12.39 -16.28 -14.63
N TYR A 436 12.86 -16.99 -15.65
CA TYR A 436 14.29 -16.98 -16.01
C TYR A 436 14.78 -15.61 -16.45
N ASP A 437 13.97 -14.86 -17.21
CA ASP A 437 14.30 -13.49 -17.60
C ASP A 437 14.45 -12.56 -16.37
N ALA A 438 13.55 -12.66 -15.38
CA ALA A 438 13.65 -11.91 -14.13
C ALA A 438 14.89 -12.26 -13.30
N VAL A 439 15.22 -13.55 -13.23
CA VAL A 439 16.44 -14.04 -12.59
C VAL A 439 17.68 -13.52 -13.33
N ASN A 440 17.66 -13.51 -14.66
CA ASN A 440 18.76 -13.00 -15.47
C ASN A 440 19.05 -11.52 -15.19
N VAL A 441 18.01 -10.67 -15.11
CA VAL A 441 18.17 -9.27 -14.70
C VAL A 441 18.74 -9.18 -13.28
N SER A 442 18.19 -9.94 -12.34
CA SER A 442 18.65 -9.92 -10.94
C SER A 442 20.11 -10.36 -10.79
N LEU A 443 20.56 -11.33 -11.59
CA LEU A 443 21.96 -11.76 -11.64
C LEU A 443 22.85 -10.72 -12.32
N SER A 444 22.36 -10.05 -13.37
CA SER A 444 23.10 -9.01 -14.08
C SER A 444 23.32 -7.74 -13.26
N LEU A 445 22.42 -7.47 -12.29
CA LEU A 445 22.48 -6.35 -11.36
C LEU A 445 23.34 -6.65 -10.12
N GLN A 446 23.96 -7.82 -10.05
CA GLN A 446 24.85 -8.15 -8.94
C GLN A 446 26.11 -7.30 -8.98
N VAL A 447 26.19 -6.34 -8.05
CA VAL A 447 27.46 -5.80 -7.58
C VAL A 447 27.99 -6.77 -6.53
N TRP A 448 29.21 -7.24 -6.70
CA TRP A 448 29.84 -8.12 -5.71
C TRP A 448 29.84 -7.41 -4.36
N ILE A 449 29.08 -7.98 -3.42
CA ILE A 449 29.77 -8.50 -2.25
C ILE A 449 30.91 -9.36 -2.81
N MET A 450 32.16 -8.92 -2.68
CA MET A 450 32.66 -8.05 -1.63
C MET A 450 32.87 -6.58 -2.03
N GLY A 451 31.95 -5.68 -1.62
CA GLY A 451 32.16 -4.23 -1.73
C GLY A 451 30.92 -3.33 -1.74
N SER A 452 30.20 -3.24 -0.61
CA SER A 452 29.39 -2.09 -0.16
C SER A 452 28.38 -1.41 -1.11
N GLY A 453 27.09 -1.66 -0.84
CA GLY A 453 26.00 -0.70 -1.05
C GLY A 453 25.16 -0.64 0.22
N TRP A 454 25.42 0.37 1.06
CA TRP A 454 24.74 0.80 2.29
C TRP A 454 23.70 -0.16 2.92
N GLY A 455 24.14 -0.80 4.01
CA GLY A 455 23.25 -1.43 5.00
C GLY A 455 23.39 -2.94 5.18
N GLU A 456 24.60 -3.50 5.33
CA GLU A 456 24.84 -4.81 5.99
C GLU A 456 26.36 -5.07 6.10
N SER A 457 26.98 -4.54 7.15
CA SER A 457 28.29 -4.99 7.62
C SER A 457 28.15 -6.38 8.25
N TYR A 458 28.06 -7.43 7.44
CA TYR A 458 28.26 -8.79 7.92
C TYR A 458 29.46 -9.39 7.18
N LEU A 459 30.59 -9.40 7.89
CA LEU A 459 31.51 -10.53 7.83
C LEU A 459 30.65 -11.80 7.80
N PHE A 460 30.79 -12.61 6.75
CA PHE A 460 30.36 -14.00 6.75
C PHE A 460 31.24 -14.77 7.76
N LEU A 461 31.00 -14.56 9.05
CA LEU A 461 31.49 -15.41 10.12
C LEU A 461 30.63 -16.68 10.09
N ASN A 462 30.96 -17.60 9.17
CA ASN A 462 30.57 -18.99 9.34
C ASN A 462 31.29 -19.49 10.60
N ARG A 463 30.61 -19.40 11.74
CA ARG A 463 31.15 -19.85 13.01
C ARG A 463 30.97 -21.36 13.12
N TRP A 464 32.03 -22.08 12.81
CA TRP A 464 32.12 -23.50 13.08
C TRP A 464 32.62 -23.68 14.51
N SER A 465 31.79 -24.27 15.39
CA SER A 465 32.18 -24.60 16.76
C SER A 465 32.34 -26.10 16.90
N THR A 466 33.47 -26.53 17.46
CA THR A 466 33.69 -27.93 17.86
C THR A 466 32.83 -28.33 19.05
N ASN A 467 32.36 -27.36 19.85
CA ASN A 467 31.44 -27.58 20.97
C ASN A 467 30.27 -26.57 20.93
N PRO A 468 29.21 -26.84 20.15
CA PRO A 468 28.08 -25.92 20.03
C PRO A 468 27.26 -25.79 21.33
N SER A 469 27.36 -26.76 22.25
CA SER A 469 26.58 -26.78 23.48
C SER A 469 26.91 -25.64 24.44
N ALA A 470 28.18 -25.22 24.51
CA ALA A 470 28.59 -24.09 25.35
C ALA A 470 27.95 -22.78 24.88
N LEU A 471 27.91 -22.57 23.56
CA LEU A 471 27.34 -21.38 22.93
C LEU A 471 25.82 -21.34 23.13
N ILE A 472 25.14 -22.44 22.80
CA ILE A 472 23.68 -22.57 22.96
C ILE A 472 23.28 -22.33 24.42
N LYS A 473 24.00 -22.90 25.39
CA LYS A 473 23.70 -22.67 26.82
C LYS A 473 23.84 -21.21 27.25
N SER A 474 24.78 -20.47 26.66
CA SER A 474 25.02 -19.07 27.02
C SER A 474 24.03 -18.10 26.38
N LEU A 475 23.46 -18.44 25.22
CA LEU A 475 22.63 -17.54 24.42
C LEU A 475 21.15 -17.96 24.35
N SER A 476 20.80 -19.16 24.81
CA SER A 476 19.44 -19.67 24.63
C SER A 476 18.41 -18.92 25.46
N THR A 477 17.25 -18.69 24.84
CA THR A 477 16.09 -18.12 25.51
C THR A 477 14.84 -18.87 25.09
N ASN A 478 14.00 -19.28 26.04
CA ASN A 478 12.78 -20.06 25.77
C ASN A 478 11.53 -19.33 26.29
N PRO A 479 11.18 -18.16 25.75
CA PRO A 479 9.93 -17.53 26.10
C PRO A 479 8.75 -18.35 25.55
N GLU A 480 7.64 -18.37 26.28
CA GLU A 480 6.50 -19.26 25.99
C GLU A 480 5.95 -19.08 24.56
N PHE A 481 5.97 -17.86 24.03
CA PHE A 481 5.47 -17.55 22.68
C PHE A 481 6.33 -18.09 21.52
N LEU A 482 7.53 -18.62 21.79
CA LEU A 482 8.40 -19.25 20.78
C LEU A 482 8.40 -20.78 20.87
N ARG A 483 7.68 -21.36 21.85
CA ARG A 483 7.59 -22.82 21.98
C ARG A 483 6.82 -23.44 20.83
N ASN A 484 7.35 -24.55 20.34
CA ASN A 484 6.72 -25.35 19.30
C ASN A 484 7.23 -26.79 19.39
N LYS A 485 6.43 -27.73 18.86
CA LYS A 485 6.71 -29.18 18.93
C LYS A 485 8.04 -29.58 18.28
N ALA A 486 8.50 -28.85 17.26
CA ALA A 486 9.76 -29.16 16.58
C ALA A 486 10.99 -28.80 17.45
N THR A 487 10.96 -27.65 18.11
CA THR A 487 11.94 -27.25 19.12
C THR A 487 11.96 -28.23 20.30
N ASP A 488 10.79 -28.58 20.84
CA ASP A 488 10.68 -29.47 22.01
C ASP A 488 11.14 -30.91 21.72
N SER A 489 10.92 -31.37 20.49
CA SER A 489 11.41 -32.68 20.02
C SER A 489 12.91 -32.71 19.71
N LYS A 490 13.58 -31.55 19.70
CA LYS A 490 15.02 -31.39 19.41
C LYS A 490 15.46 -31.91 18.04
N ILE A 491 14.52 -32.01 17.10
CA ILE A 491 14.77 -32.46 15.72
C ILE A 491 15.31 -31.31 14.86
N VAL A 492 15.04 -30.06 15.27
CA VAL A 492 15.46 -28.84 14.55
C VAL A 492 16.49 -28.05 15.36
N VAL A 493 17.28 -27.25 14.66
CA VAL A 493 18.23 -26.31 15.26
C VAL A 493 17.62 -24.92 15.27
N ASP A 494 17.36 -24.39 16.47
CA ASP A 494 16.92 -23.01 16.66
C ASP A 494 18.09 -22.04 16.58
N TYR A 495 18.27 -21.43 15.41
CA TYR A 495 19.38 -20.50 15.17
C TYR A 495 19.34 -19.24 16.04
N LYS A 496 18.21 -18.91 16.70
CA LYS A 496 18.16 -17.85 17.72
C LYS A 496 19.14 -18.11 18.86
N ASP A 497 19.36 -19.39 19.22
CA ASP A 497 20.24 -19.77 20.33
C ASP A 497 21.73 -19.77 19.93
N TRP A 498 22.03 -19.40 18.68
CA TRP A 498 23.39 -19.31 18.12
C TRP A 498 23.84 -17.86 17.90
N GLN A 499 23.00 -16.89 18.24
CA GLN A 499 23.23 -15.47 18.02
C GLN A 499 22.62 -14.64 19.16
N ILE A 500 22.89 -13.34 19.17
CA ILE A 500 22.40 -12.43 20.22
C ILE A 500 20.93 -12.06 19.99
N THR A 501 20.49 -11.96 18.73
CA THR A 501 19.13 -11.51 18.37
C THR A 501 18.14 -12.66 18.26
N LEU A 502 16.89 -12.44 18.66
CA LEU A 502 15.82 -13.44 18.52
C LEU A 502 15.43 -13.71 17.06
N SER A 503 15.45 -12.69 16.20
CA SER A 503 15.08 -12.80 14.79
C SER A 503 16.29 -12.85 13.86
N ARG A 504 16.10 -13.39 12.64
CA ARG A 504 17.11 -13.41 11.58
C ARG A 504 16.51 -13.29 10.19
N ARG A 505 17.25 -12.65 9.29
CA ARG A 505 16.95 -12.63 7.84
C ARG A 505 17.36 -13.96 7.18
N PHE A 506 16.73 -14.32 6.08
CA PHE A 506 17.02 -15.56 5.35
C PHE A 506 18.25 -15.46 4.44
N GLN A 507 19.41 -15.17 5.04
CA GLN A 507 20.66 -14.94 4.30
C GLN A 507 21.21 -16.20 3.60
N ALA A 508 20.85 -17.39 4.09
CA ALA A 508 21.29 -18.66 3.50
C ALA A 508 20.80 -18.86 2.06
N MET A 509 19.64 -18.27 1.70
CA MET A 509 19.12 -18.34 0.34
C MET A 509 20.07 -17.67 -0.67
N LYS A 510 20.57 -16.47 -0.34
CA LYS A 510 21.51 -15.75 -1.21
C LYS A 510 22.79 -16.57 -1.43
N LEU A 511 23.34 -17.13 -0.35
CA LEU A 511 24.55 -17.96 -0.42
C LEU A 511 24.34 -19.24 -1.24
N TRP A 512 23.22 -19.93 -1.00
CA TRP A 512 22.88 -21.17 -1.72
C TRP A 512 22.73 -20.91 -3.22
N LEU A 513 22.07 -19.81 -3.61
CA LEU A 513 21.91 -19.42 -5.01
C LEU A 513 23.26 -19.15 -5.68
N VAL A 514 24.19 -18.44 -5.03
CA VAL A 514 25.54 -18.19 -5.59
C VAL A 514 26.29 -19.51 -5.81
N LEU A 515 26.30 -20.40 -4.82
CA LEU A 515 26.98 -21.69 -4.93
C LEU A 515 26.35 -22.58 -6.01
N ARG A 516 25.02 -22.59 -6.11
CA ARG A 516 24.29 -23.45 -7.04
C ARG A 516 24.37 -22.96 -8.49
N SER A 517 24.25 -21.65 -8.72
CA SER A 517 24.20 -21.05 -10.05
C SER A 517 25.58 -20.97 -10.69
N TYR A 518 26.58 -20.45 -9.97
CA TYR A 518 27.93 -20.31 -10.53
C TYR A 518 28.72 -21.61 -10.44
N GLY A 519 28.48 -22.41 -9.41
CA GLY A 519 29.28 -23.60 -9.14
C GLY A 519 30.70 -23.27 -8.66
N VAL A 520 31.34 -24.26 -8.04
CA VAL A 520 32.65 -24.08 -7.41
C VAL A 520 33.75 -23.73 -8.42
N ALA A 521 33.69 -24.27 -9.64
CA ALA A 521 34.70 -24.04 -10.67
C ALA A 521 34.75 -22.57 -11.10
N ASN A 522 33.60 -21.95 -11.36
CA ASN A 522 33.56 -20.55 -11.80
C ASN A 522 33.93 -19.59 -10.67
N LEU A 523 33.53 -19.87 -9.42
CA LEU A 523 33.97 -19.10 -8.27
C LEU A 523 35.50 -19.13 -8.09
N ARG A 524 36.12 -20.29 -8.29
CA ARG A 524 37.59 -20.42 -8.29
C ARG A 524 38.22 -19.62 -9.44
N ASN A 525 37.65 -19.68 -10.64
CA ASN A 525 38.17 -18.94 -11.78
C ASN A 525 38.06 -17.42 -11.58
N PHE A 526 36.95 -16.96 -10.99
CA PHE A 526 36.75 -15.56 -10.63
C PHE A 526 37.80 -15.06 -9.62
N LEU A 527 38.08 -15.82 -8.55
CA LEU A 527 39.15 -15.46 -7.62
C LEU A 527 40.53 -15.43 -8.31
N ARG A 528 40.79 -16.40 -9.19
CA ARG A 528 42.05 -16.46 -9.96
C ARG A 528 42.21 -15.28 -10.92
N SER A 529 41.14 -14.78 -11.53
CA SER A 529 41.23 -13.62 -12.44
C SER A 529 41.61 -12.34 -11.70
N HIS A 530 41.04 -12.09 -10.52
CA HIS A 530 41.42 -10.95 -9.68
C HIS A 530 42.89 -11.03 -9.23
N VAL A 531 43.34 -12.23 -8.82
CA VAL A 531 44.75 -12.46 -8.46
C VAL A 531 45.68 -12.24 -9.67
N LYS A 532 45.27 -12.68 -10.88
CA LYS A 532 46.04 -12.44 -12.11
C LYS A 532 46.14 -10.95 -12.43
N MET A 533 45.05 -10.21 -12.33
CA MET A 533 45.04 -8.75 -12.54
C MET A 533 45.92 -8.01 -11.52
N ALA A 534 45.92 -8.46 -10.26
CA ALA A 534 46.78 -7.86 -9.24
C ALA A 534 48.25 -8.15 -9.48
N LYS A 535 48.57 -9.33 -10.02
CA LYS A 535 49.93 -9.64 -10.47
C LYS A 535 50.36 -8.72 -11.61
N LEU A 536 49.50 -8.46 -12.59
CA LEU A 536 49.78 -7.49 -13.66
C LEU A 536 50.06 -6.10 -13.09
N PHE A 537 49.22 -5.62 -12.16
CA PHE A 537 49.46 -4.32 -11.52
C PHE A 537 50.78 -4.27 -10.75
N GLU A 538 51.13 -5.33 -10.01
CA GLU A 538 52.42 -5.44 -9.32
C GLU A 538 53.59 -5.35 -10.30
N GLU A 539 53.51 -6.03 -11.45
CA GLU A 539 54.54 -5.97 -12.50
C GLU A 539 54.67 -4.55 -13.07
N LEU A 540 53.56 -3.85 -13.30
CA LEU A 540 53.57 -2.45 -13.75
C LEU A 540 54.26 -1.53 -12.74
N VAL A 541 53.96 -1.69 -11.44
CA VAL A 541 54.59 -0.91 -10.36
C VAL A 541 56.09 -1.19 -10.30
N ARG A 542 56.52 -2.44 -10.38
CA ARG A 542 57.95 -2.82 -10.32
C ARG A 542 58.76 -2.33 -11.51
N ASN A 543 58.12 -2.16 -12.67
CA ASN A 543 58.76 -1.67 -13.88
C ASN A 543 58.99 -0.15 -13.88
N ASP A 544 58.41 0.59 -12.93
CA ASP A 544 58.61 2.03 -12.78
C ASP A 544 59.51 2.31 -11.56
N ASN A 545 60.69 2.87 -11.82
CA ASN A 545 61.73 3.12 -10.81
C ASN A 545 61.35 4.19 -9.77
N LYS A 546 60.26 4.95 -10.00
CA LYS A 546 59.74 5.93 -9.02
C LYS A 546 58.96 5.26 -7.89
N PHE A 547 58.59 3.99 -8.03
CA PHE A 547 57.74 3.29 -7.09
C PHE A 547 58.42 2.05 -6.53
N GLU A 548 57.98 1.64 -5.35
CA GLU A 548 58.35 0.35 -4.78
C GLU A 548 57.14 -0.41 -4.25
N VAL A 549 57.20 -1.75 -4.36
CA VAL A 549 56.21 -2.67 -3.78
C VAL A 549 56.66 -3.02 -2.37
N MET A 550 55.84 -2.65 -1.38
CA MET A 550 56.20 -2.67 0.04
C MET A 550 56.01 -4.04 0.72
N ALA A 551 55.21 -4.93 0.12
CA ALA A 551 54.97 -6.25 0.66
C ALA A 551 54.73 -7.28 -0.46
N PRO A 552 55.12 -8.55 -0.28
CA PRO A 552 54.79 -9.61 -1.23
C PRO A 552 53.28 -9.75 -1.43
N ARG A 553 52.84 -9.82 -2.69
CA ARG A 553 51.42 -9.99 -3.05
C ARG A 553 51.01 -11.46 -2.91
N ASN A 554 50.22 -11.76 -1.88
CA ASN A 554 49.65 -13.09 -1.67
C ASN A 554 48.32 -13.31 -2.43
N PHE A 555 47.49 -12.27 -2.55
CA PHE A 555 46.17 -12.33 -3.19
C PHE A 555 45.98 -11.19 -4.20
N ALA A 556 44.89 -10.43 -4.10
CA ALA A 556 44.54 -9.36 -5.04
C ALA A 556 44.78 -7.94 -4.49
N LEU A 557 45.58 -7.81 -3.43
CA LEU A 557 46.00 -6.53 -2.84
C LEU A 557 47.48 -6.29 -3.17
N VAL A 558 47.78 -5.15 -3.78
CA VAL A 558 49.14 -4.65 -3.99
C VAL A 558 49.35 -3.41 -3.11
N CYS A 559 50.41 -3.46 -2.32
CA CYS A 559 50.83 -2.40 -1.42
C CYS A 559 52.07 -1.73 -2.02
N PHE A 560 51.99 -0.45 -2.36
CA PHE A 560 53.06 0.27 -3.03
C PHE A 560 53.19 1.70 -2.50
N ARG A 561 54.33 2.33 -2.76
CA ARG A 561 54.54 3.76 -2.49
C ARG A 561 55.49 4.37 -3.52
N VAL A 562 55.41 5.70 -3.67
CA VAL A 562 56.41 6.50 -4.38
C VAL A 562 57.64 6.66 -3.52
N LEU A 563 58.82 6.49 -4.13
CA LEU A 563 60.11 6.77 -3.52
C LEU A 563 60.39 8.27 -3.52
N PRO A 564 60.97 8.84 -2.44
CA PRO A 564 61.43 10.22 -2.43
C PRO A 564 62.56 10.39 -3.46
N TRP A 565 62.55 11.50 -4.21
CA TRP A 565 63.58 11.78 -5.23
C TRP A 565 64.97 11.91 -4.58
N PRO A 566 66.03 11.29 -5.14
CA PRO A 566 67.35 11.29 -4.53
C PRO A 566 68.03 12.63 -4.77
N ASN A 567 67.82 13.63 -3.91
CA ASN A 567 68.68 14.84 -3.86
C ASN A 567 68.73 15.59 -2.52
N ASP A 568 68.11 15.09 -1.43
CA ASP A 568 68.25 15.75 -0.12
C ASP A 568 68.67 14.77 0.99
N ASN A 569 69.94 14.87 1.39
CA ASN A 569 70.66 13.93 2.28
C ASN A 569 70.46 14.24 3.78
N SER A 570 69.31 14.81 4.19
CA SER A 570 68.96 14.90 5.62
C SER A 570 68.22 13.62 6.07
N VAL A 571 69.01 12.66 6.56
CA VAL A 571 68.60 11.26 6.86
C VAL A 571 67.49 11.15 7.93
N ALA A 572 67.17 12.21 8.68
CA ALA A 572 66.11 12.19 9.70
C ALA A 572 64.69 12.48 9.17
N ASN A 573 64.54 13.16 8.02
CA ASN A 573 63.23 13.63 7.51
C ASN A 573 62.71 12.88 6.27
N GLN A 574 63.48 11.92 5.73
CA GLN A 574 63.11 11.24 4.47
C GLN A 574 61.87 10.36 4.59
N VAL A 575 61.67 9.67 5.73
CA VAL A 575 60.49 8.82 5.94
C VAL A 575 59.23 9.67 6.10
N GLU A 576 59.31 10.76 6.86
CA GLU A 576 58.19 11.67 7.07
C GLU A 576 57.80 12.39 5.77
N TYR A 577 58.80 12.83 4.99
CA TYR A 577 58.60 13.41 3.67
C TYR A 577 57.97 12.40 2.69
N ALA A 578 58.49 11.16 2.62
CA ALA A 578 57.91 10.12 1.78
C ALA A 578 56.47 9.79 2.19
N ASN A 579 56.17 9.81 3.48
CA ASN A 579 54.81 9.60 4.00
C ASN A 579 53.87 10.70 3.55
N GLU A 580 54.26 11.96 3.71
CA GLU A 580 53.44 13.12 3.32
C GLU A 580 53.26 13.20 1.79
N LEU A 581 54.29 12.86 1.02
CA LEU A 581 54.21 12.75 -0.43
C LEU A 581 53.17 11.71 -0.87
N ASN A 582 53.21 10.51 -0.29
CA ASN A 582 52.26 9.45 -0.63
C ASN A 582 50.84 9.76 -0.14
N LYS A 583 50.69 10.52 0.94
CA LYS A 583 49.39 11.02 1.40
C LYS A 583 48.79 12.00 0.39
N LYS A 584 49.56 13.00 -0.06
CA LYS A 584 49.15 13.95 -1.11
C LYS A 584 48.85 13.26 -2.45
N LEU A 585 49.65 12.27 -2.82
CA LEU A 585 49.39 11.47 -4.01
C LEU A 585 48.04 10.76 -3.93
N LEU A 586 47.77 10.10 -2.81
CA LEU A 586 46.48 9.41 -2.62
C LEU A 586 45.29 10.37 -2.68
N GLU A 587 45.40 11.52 -2.01
CA GLU A 587 44.37 12.57 -2.04
C GLU A 587 44.13 13.07 -3.47
N SER A 588 45.21 13.28 -4.24
CA SER A 588 45.13 13.73 -5.63
C SER A 588 44.49 12.68 -6.55
N ILE A 589 44.89 11.41 -6.43
CA ILE A 589 44.30 10.30 -7.20
C ILE A 589 42.81 10.19 -6.90
N ASN A 590 42.44 10.14 -5.62
CA ASN A 590 41.04 10.00 -5.19
C ASN A 590 40.21 11.22 -5.60
N GLY A 591 40.79 12.43 -5.57
CA GLY A 591 40.16 13.67 -6.02
C GLY A 591 39.87 13.72 -7.52
N SER A 592 40.52 12.87 -8.33
CA SER A 592 40.24 12.79 -9.77
C SER A 592 38.89 12.16 -10.11
N GLY A 593 38.30 11.39 -9.19
CA GLY A 593 37.07 10.61 -9.42
C GLY A 593 37.24 9.39 -10.33
N ASN A 594 38.42 9.17 -10.93
CA ASN A 594 38.66 8.07 -11.87
C ASN A 594 39.04 6.76 -11.17
N VAL A 595 39.70 6.85 -10.01
CA VAL A 595 40.20 5.71 -9.24
C VAL A 595 40.02 6.04 -7.76
N TYR A 596 39.69 5.04 -6.96
CA TYR A 596 39.66 5.16 -5.51
C TYR A 596 40.58 4.12 -4.87
N MET A 597 41.52 4.57 -4.05
CA MET A 597 42.43 3.74 -3.28
C MET A 597 42.41 4.11 -1.81
N SER A 598 42.93 3.22 -0.97
CA SER A 598 43.07 3.43 0.47
C SER A 598 44.54 3.36 0.88
N SER A 599 44.86 3.78 2.09
CA SER A 599 46.21 3.67 2.66
C SER A 599 46.26 2.79 3.90
N THR A 600 47.48 2.48 4.33
CA THR A 600 47.80 1.95 5.65
C THR A 600 49.19 2.43 6.06
N VAL A 601 49.53 2.26 7.34
CA VAL A 601 50.90 2.45 7.83
C VAL A 601 51.46 1.10 8.27
N VAL A 602 52.68 0.75 7.82
CA VAL A 602 53.41 -0.46 8.24
C VAL A 602 54.83 -0.03 8.59
N ASP A 603 55.29 -0.37 9.80
CA ASP A 603 56.62 0.02 10.33
C ASP A 603 56.94 1.51 10.17
N GLY A 604 55.93 2.37 10.37
CA GLY A 604 56.06 3.83 10.25
C GLY A 604 56.04 4.37 8.80
N ALA A 605 56.00 3.50 7.79
CA ALA A 605 55.87 3.90 6.39
C ALA A 605 54.39 3.98 5.95
N TYR A 606 53.99 5.08 5.32
CA TYR A 606 52.68 5.26 4.71
C TYR A 606 52.65 4.62 3.32
N ILE A 607 51.67 3.75 3.10
CA ILE A 607 51.60 2.86 1.94
C ILE A 607 50.23 2.97 1.29
N ILE A 608 50.20 3.04 -0.03
CA ILE A 608 48.97 3.03 -0.83
C ILE A 608 48.59 1.58 -1.14
N ARG A 609 47.30 1.28 -1.00
CA ARG A 609 46.71 -0.06 -1.18
C ARG A 609 45.80 -0.05 -2.40
N CYS A 610 46.21 -0.80 -3.42
CA CYS A 610 45.36 -1.12 -4.56
C CYS A 610 44.75 -2.51 -4.37
N VAL A 611 43.44 -2.57 -4.12
CA VAL A 611 42.71 -3.84 -3.99
C VAL A 611 41.90 -4.08 -5.24
N ILE A 612 42.23 -5.13 -5.98
CA ILE A 612 41.49 -5.57 -7.15
C ILE A 612 40.42 -6.55 -6.71
N GLY A 613 39.18 -6.08 -6.66
CA GLY A 613 38.07 -6.87 -6.12
C GLY A 613 36.68 -6.53 -6.62
N ALA A 614 36.50 -5.42 -7.36
CA ALA A 614 35.18 -5.05 -7.86
C ALA A 614 34.77 -5.92 -9.06
N THR A 615 33.49 -6.29 -9.14
CA THR A 615 32.96 -7.25 -10.14
C THR A 615 33.22 -6.88 -11.58
N LEU A 616 33.12 -5.58 -11.86
CA LEU A 616 33.22 -5.02 -13.20
C LEU A 616 34.68 -4.64 -13.54
N THR A 617 35.63 -4.91 -12.64
CA THR A 617 37.04 -4.65 -12.92
C THR A 617 37.54 -5.65 -13.96
N GLU A 618 38.10 -5.11 -15.03
CA GLU A 618 38.75 -5.84 -16.10
C GLU A 618 40.19 -5.35 -16.21
N GLU A 619 41.02 -6.09 -16.95
CA GLU A 619 42.44 -5.78 -17.13
C GLU A 619 42.67 -4.34 -17.64
N ARG A 620 41.82 -3.86 -18.56
CA ARG A 620 41.87 -2.47 -19.06
C ARG A 620 41.72 -1.42 -17.97
N HIS A 621 40.90 -1.69 -16.94
CA HIS A 621 40.67 -0.78 -15.82
C HIS A 621 41.92 -0.69 -14.94
N VAL A 622 42.62 -1.81 -14.75
CA VAL A 622 43.89 -1.88 -14.00
C VAL A 622 44.99 -1.08 -14.69
N ILE A 623 45.12 -1.24 -16.01
CA ILE A 623 46.08 -0.48 -16.82
C ILE A 623 45.75 1.02 -16.77
N ARG A 624 44.47 1.40 -16.87
CA ARG A 624 44.07 2.81 -16.77
C ARG A 624 44.36 3.38 -15.38
N ALA A 625 44.09 2.62 -14.32
CA ALA A 625 44.37 3.04 -12.96
C ALA A 625 45.87 3.30 -12.74
N TRP A 626 46.74 2.44 -13.30
CA TRP A 626 48.18 2.66 -13.28
C TRP A 626 48.60 3.96 -13.99
N LYS A 627 48.05 4.24 -15.18
CA LYS A 627 48.31 5.50 -15.89
C LYS A 627 47.93 6.74 -15.06
N VAL A 628 46.78 6.71 -14.40
CA VAL A 628 46.35 7.80 -13.50
C VAL A 628 47.34 7.98 -12.34
N ILE A 629 47.81 6.90 -11.73
CA ILE A 629 48.83 6.98 -10.68
C ILE A 629 50.10 7.67 -11.20
N GLN A 630 50.59 7.28 -12.38
CA GLN A 630 51.77 7.88 -12.98
C GLN A 630 51.57 9.37 -13.28
N GLU A 631 50.45 9.75 -13.92
CA GLU A 631 50.11 11.14 -14.24
C GLU A 631 50.10 12.02 -12.97
N HIS A 632 49.49 11.55 -11.88
CA HIS A 632 49.43 12.29 -10.62
C HIS A 632 50.75 12.30 -9.86
N ALA A 633 51.53 11.21 -9.90
CA ALA A 633 52.86 11.17 -9.30
C ALA A 633 53.82 12.14 -10.01
N ASP A 634 53.79 12.19 -11.34
CA ASP A 634 54.63 13.09 -12.14
C ASP A 634 54.28 14.56 -11.89
N ALA A 635 52.99 14.88 -11.76
CA ALA A 635 52.54 16.23 -11.41
C ALA A 635 52.97 16.68 -10.00
N LEU A 636 53.14 15.76 -9.06
CA LEU A 636 53.62 16.05 -7.70
C LEU A 636 55.14 16.12 -7.63
N LEU A 637 55.83 15.24 -8.35
CA LEU A 637 57.29 15.21 -8.40
C LEU A 637 57.89 16.34 -9.24
N SER A 638 57.13 16.94 -10.16
CA SER A 638 57.55 18.11 -10.96
C SER A 638 57.31 19.47 -10.29
N LYS A 639 56.56 19.50 -9.17
CA LYS A 639 56.26 20.72 -8.41
C LYS A 639 57.24 20.98 -7.25
N ASN A 640 58.13 20.03 -6.98
CA ASN A 640 59.27 20.16 -6.06
C ASN A 640 60.56 20.07 -6.89
#